data_AF-A0A1N6H8X5-F1
#
_entry.id   AF-A0A1N6H8X5-F1
#
_cell.length_a   1.000
_cell.length_b   1.000
_cell.length_c   1.000
_cell.angle_alpha   90.00
_cell.angle_beta   90.00
_cell.angle_gamma   90.00
#
_symmetry.space_group_name_H-M   'P 1'
#
loop_
_entity.id
_entity.type
_entity.pdbx_description
1 polymer ?
#
loop_
_entity_poly.entity_id
_entity_poly.type
_entity_poly.pdbx_seq_one_letter_code
_entity_poly.pdbx_strand_id
1 'polypeptide(L)'
;MTRPTWHSPILACLSLLALIPAVTLGQAPNSFNGRPPNGIDELRTAASRWQKRPGPNRLVVDQVCLVPDFATFLEAIATWDQEHYFPILIDDIELSFKFLRAFQPARIVRFPRKAEAIPNDQVWTRVLHAVGHAWSKQNEQDPAPFAGNVVPKELGATPPGVVLSEPDSPSLAGAVALAAGRFQPILRCDVEPRFGDVLTSDEASKLAASLESKVADCIPNFRGLGDDCDFVTLAGDWPYRYNPVSAQEGPKAFDDLIGRSGGGRMRWAFGGRLIGDASASVYRAMCSLFLEPKSALLMNTYDEKERNWAPYAMRGASKSLARLLPVTHRSGDRANLAGWHQTFDPVNRSGLVMINSHGEPNRFGLVGGYGLVGDVPQTEPAAVLMIHSFSAAEPNDPNTVAGRWLANGAFVFFGSIHEPFLPAFRTPELVATLIEAGMPLVAAMRQSPFEARGEPWKLVFLGDPLYQVKSATRPSPSRLAPKDWPAAASWPRYAATPQPAADASNDARLIWAVQTAVAQLEHASGGSPRANLAEVLTAIQRPQLGPGLTPFFDALLADALLQKNQPGELGTLLALIPTAERSPAVTRILETCQFLMLEHYLKRREFARAERVWSDLIRSERPPDILEQITGRMSVLADSPTHRAAWRAMLIAMGRRLKDTPAEPVIEAERQRIEKIR
;
A
#
# COMPACT_ATOMS: atom_id res chain seq x y z
N MET A 1 -1.85 -46.52 -36.15
CA MET A 1 -1.07 -45.29 -35.90
C MET A 1 -2.02 -44.24 -35.35
N THR A 2 -2.13 -44.21 -34.04
CA THR A 2 -3.15 -43.53 -33.24
C THR A 2 -2.54 -42.28 -32.59
N ARG A 3 -3.20 -41.13 -32.74
CA ARG A 3 -2.84 -39.85 -32.11
C ARG A 3 -3.38 -39.82 -30.67
N PRO A 4 -2.68 -39.20 -29.69
CA PRO A 4 -3.14 -39.12 -28.31
C PRO A 4 -4.10 -37.96 -28.11
N THR A 5 -5.23 -38.23 -27.45
CA THR A 5 -6.22 -37.26 -26.99
C THR A 5 -5.82 -36.76 -25.60
N TRP A 6 -5.61 -35.45 -25.47
CA TRP A 6 -5.47 -34.77 -24.18
C TRP A 6 -6.87 -34.38 -23.68
N HIS A 7 -7.34 -35.05 -22.64
CA HIS A 7 -8.50 -34.63 -21.85
C HIS A 7 -8.02 -33.91 -20.59
N SER A 8 -8.40 -32.64 -20.45
CA SER A 8 -8.28 -31.86 -19.22
C SER A 8 -9.28 -32.34 -18.17
N PRO A 9 -8.89 -32.58 -16.90
CA PRO A 9 -9.84 -32.82 -15.82
C PRO A 9 -10.15 -31.49 -15.10
N ILE A 10 -11.37 -30.99 -15.28
CA ILE A 10 -12.04 -30.05 -14.37
C ILE A 10 -13.09 -30.86 -13.62
N LEU A 11 -13.19 -30.64 -12.29
CA LEU A 11 -13.99 -31.33 -11.26
C LEU A 11 -13.31 -32.51 -10.52
N ALA A 12 -12.61 -32.19 -9.43
CA ALA A 12 -12.69 -32.90 -8.13
C ALA A 12 -11.89 -32.18 -7.03
N CYS A 13 -12.41 -31.08 -6.46
CA CYS A 13 -11.92 -30.52 -5.17
C CYS A 13 -13.01 -30.40 -4.11
N LEU A 14 -14.11 -31.15 -4.24
CA LEU A 14 -15.17 -31.23 -3.23
C LEU A 14 -15.49 -32.70 -2.91
N SER A 15 -14.55 -33.40 -2.26
CA SER A 15 -14.79 -34.55 -1.38
C SER A 15 -13.49 -35.29 -1.07
N LEU A 16 -12.77 -34.87 -0.02
CA LEU A 16 -11.76 -35.69 0.66
C LEU A 16 -11.83 -35.40 2.17
N LEU A 17 -12.98 -35.76 2.73
CA LEU A 17 -13.21 -35.94 4.16
C LEU A 17 -13.29 -37.45 4.40
N ALA A 18 -12.13 -38.10 4.60
CA ALA A 18 -12.05 -39.44 5.16
C ALA A 18 -10.63 -39.72 5.69
N LEU A 19 -10.56 -39.86 7.03
CA LEU A 19 -9.60 -40.68 7.79
C LEU A 19 -8.10 -40.43 7.57
N ILE A 20 -7.58 -39.39 8.23
CA ILE A 20 -6.17 -39.36 8.64
C ILE A 20 -6.08 -40.15 9.97
N PRO A 21 -5.21 -41.17 10.09
CA PRO A 21 -5.01 -41.86 11.35
C PRO A 21 -4.46 -40.88 12.38
N ALA A 22 -5.02 -40.92 13.59
CA ALA A 22 -4.56 -40.14 14.73
C ALA A 22 -3.08 -40.46 15.01
N VAL A 23 -2.18 -39.65 14.46
CA VAL A 23 -0.79 -39.60 14.92
C VAL A 23 -0.84 -38.90 16.27
N THR A 24 -0.60 -39.70 17.31
CA THR A 24 -0.38 -39.26 18.67
C THR A 24 0.64 -38.11 18.69
N LEU A 25 0.16 -36.91 19.02
CA LEU A 25 0.99 -35.79 19.43
C LEU A 25 1.86 -36.27 20.60
N GLY A 26 3.17 -36.38 20.32
CA GLY A 26 4.18 -36.72 21.31
C GLY A 26 4.14 -35.73 22.47
N GLN A 27 4.20 -36.29 23.67
CA GLN A 27 4.24 -35.57 24.94
C GLN A 27 5.34 -34.51 24.96
N ALA A 28 4.96 -33.28 25.32
CA ALA A 28 5.89 -32.23 25.67
C ALA A 28 6.71 -32.65 26.91
N PRO A 29 8.02 -32.38 26.97
CA PRO A 29 8.76 -32.54 28.21
C PRO A 29 8.26 -31.52 29.25
N ASN A 30 7.77 -32.04 30.38
CA ASN A 30 7.78 -31.39 31.69
C ASN A 30 9.22 -30.86 31.95
N SER A 31 9.52 -29.72 32.56
CA SER A 31 8.81 -28.94 33.56
C SER A 31 9.42 -27.54 33.65
N PHE A 32 8.63 -26.49 33.42
CA PHE A 32 8.85 -25.16 34.00
C PHE A 32 7.62 -24.85 34.87
N ASN A 33 7.81 -24.84 36.19
CA ASN A 33 6.78 -24.54 37.19
C ASN A 33 6.50 -23.03 37.26
N GLY A 34 5.94 -22.50 36.18
CA GLY A 34 5.34 -21.17 36.09
C GLY A 34 4.30 -21.22 34.98
N ARG A 35 3.12 -20.61 35.19
CA ARG A 35 2.12 -20.45 34.12
C ARG A 35 2.87 -19.84 32.92
N PRO A 36 2.95 -20.51 31.74
CA PRO A 36 3.68 -19.94 30.62
C PRO A 36 3.09 -18.56 30.34
N PRO A 37 3.92 -17.51 30.22
CA PRO A 37 3.40 -16.19 29.88
C PRO A 37 2.56 -16.35 28.61
N ASN A 38 1.33 -15.83 28.62
CA ASN A 38 0.61 -15.73 27.37
C ASN A 38 1.43 -14.76 26.49
N GLY A 39 1.63 -15.07 25.20
CA GLY A 39 2.49 -14.24 24.34
C GLY A 39 2.00 -12.80 24.16
N ILE A 40 0.76 -12.53 24.55
CA ILE A 40 0.18 -11.18 24.57
C ILE A 40 0.72 -10.37 25.76
N ASP A 41 1.07 -10.99 26.88
CA ASP A 41 1.62 -10.31 28.06
C ASP A 41 3.08 -9.88 27.82
N GLU A 42 3.87 -10.69 27.11
CA GLU A 42 5.19 -10.28 26.62
C GLU A 42 5.06 -9.06 25.71
N LEU A 43 4.13 -9.11 24.75
CA LEU A 43 3.88 -8.00 23.83
C LEU A 43 3.41 -6.73 24.56
N ARG A 44 2.52 -6.85 25.55
CA ARG A 44 2.08 -5.72 26.39
C ARG A 44 3.22 -5.14 27.22
N THR A 45 4.10 -5.99 27.74
CA THR A 45 5.29 -5.58 28.49
C THR A 45 6.23 -4.77 27.59
N ALA A 46 6.53 -5.27 26.40
CA ALA A 46 7.33 -4.56 25.41
C ALA A 46 6.67 -3.23 25.00
N ALA A 47 5.37 -3.23 24.72
CA ALA A 47 4.62 -2.02 24.38
C ALA A 47 4.68 -0.94 25.47
N SER A 48 4.65 -1.33 26.75
CA SER A 48 4.81 -0.39 27.86
C SER A 48 6.19 0.29 27.88
N ARG A 49 7.23 -0.39 27.35
CA ARG A 49 8.56 0.19 27.15
C ARG A 49 8.58 1.09 25.93
N TRP A 50 8.00 0.67 24.81
CA TRP A 50 7.92 1.49 23.58
C TRP A 50 7.27 2.85 23.84
N GLN A 51 6.18 2.87 24.62
CA GLN A 51 5.48 4.10 25.00
C GLN A 51 6.36 5.07 25.82
N LYS A 52 7.38 4.57 26.52
CA LYS A 52 8.35 5.38 27.28
C LYS A 52 9.54 5.83 26.43
N ARG A 53 9.59 5.44 25.15
CA ARG A 53 10.65 5.77 24.20
C ARG A 53 10.12 6.52 22.98
N PRO A 54 9.37 7.62 23.13
CA PRO A 54 8.81 8.35 21.99
C PRO A 54 9.87 9.09 21.17
N GLY A 55 11.10 9.21 21.67
CA GLY A 55 12.10 10.14 21.17
C GLY A 55 11.85 11.59 21.61
N PRO A 56 12.70 12.54 21.19
CA PRO A 56 12.47 13.96 21.38
C PRO A 56 11.11 14.40 20.85
N ASN A 57 10.43 15.28 21.60
CA ASN A 57 9.18 15.86 21.15
C ASN A 57 9.45 16.90 20.07
N ARG A 58 9.24 16.53 18.80
CA ARG A 58 9.32 17.46 17.69
C ARG A 58 7.96 18.08 17.37
N LEU A 59 7.96 19.38 17.10
CA LEU A 59 6.85 20.14 16.54
C LEU A 59 6.78 19.92 15.03
N VAL A 60 5.59 19.57 14.55
CA VAL A 60 5.31 19.54 13.11
C VAL A 60 5.06 20.98 12.65
N VAL A 61 5.89 21.48 11.74
CA VAL A 61 5.61 22.77 11.07
C VAL A 61 4.48 22.54 10.06
N ASP A 62 3.47 23.41 10.07
CA ASP A 62 2.26 23.31 9.22
C ASP A 62 2.54 23.70 7.75
N GLN A 63 3.50 23.01 7.15
CA GLN A 63 3.89 23.19 5.77
C GLN A 63 4.22 21.85 5.10
N VAL A 64 4.19 21.81 3.77
CA VAL A 64 4.75 20.70 2.98
C VAL A 64 5.74 21.26 1.97
N CYS A 65 6.91 20.62 1.87
CA CYS A 65 7.91 20.95 0.85
C CYS A 65 7.87 19.94 -0.29
N LEU A 66 7.80 20.44 -1.52
CA LEU A 66 7.97 19.64 -2.73
C LEU A 66 9.39 19.82 -3.27
N VAL A 67 10.07 18.71 -3.55
CA VAL A 67 11.44 18.67 -4.09
C VAL A 67 11.49 17.91 -5.42
N PRO A 68 12.37 18.28 -6.36
CA PRO A 68 12.38 17.67 -7.69
C PRO A 68 13.06 16.29 -7.76
N ASP A 69 13.96 15.96 -6.82
CA ASP A 69 14.79 14.76 -6.89
C ASP A 69 15.34 14.36 -5.51
N PHE A 70 16.01 13.19 -5.48
CA PHE A 70 16.61 12.64 -4.28
C PHE A 70 17.74 13.50 -3.69
N ALA A 71 18.56 14.14 -4.52
CA ALA A 71 19.64 14.99 -4.03
C ALA A 71 19.08 16.20 -3.26
N THR A 72 18.06 16.85 -3.83
CA THR A 72 17.36 17.98 -3.21
C THR A 72 16.57 17.53 -1.99
N PHE A 73 16.03 16.30 -2.02
CA PHE A 73 15.39 15.68 -0.86
C PHE A 73 16.34 15.55 0.33
N LEU A 74 17.58 15.09 0.14
CA LEU A 74 18.56 14.99 1.23
C LEU A 74 18.90 16.36 1.85
N GLU A 75 19.03 17.39 1.02
CA GLU A 75 19.24 18.75 1.51
C GLU A 75 18.04 19.27 2.30
N ALA A 76 16.82 18.99 1.85
CA ALA A 76 15.61 19.35 2.58
C ALA A 76 15.49 18.59 3.91
N ILE A 77 15.82 17.29 3.96
CA ILE A 77 15.83 16.50 5.21
C ILE A 77 16.84 17.07 6.21
N ALA A 78 18.01 17.51 5.74
CA ALA A 78 19.03 18.12 6.58
C ALA A 78 18.60 19.46 7.22
N THR A 79 17.45 20.01 6.81
CA THR A 79 16.86 21.21 7.45
C THR A 79 15.93 20.90 8.61
N TRP A 80 15.53 19.63 8.79
CA TRP A 80 14.90 19.21 10.05
C TRP A 80 15.90 19.36 11.20
N ASP A 81 15.40 19.43 12.43
CA ASP A 81 16.23 19.49 13.63
C ASP A 81 15.62 18.65 14.76
N GLN A 82 16.25 18.66 15.93
CA GLN A 82 15.77 17.91 17.11
C GLN A 82 14.35 18.30 17.54
N GLU A 83 13.88 19.51 17.20
CA GLU A 83 12.66 20.13 17.71
C GLU A 83 11.61 20.37 16.61
N HIS A 84 11.98 20.38 15.33
CA HIS A 84 11.12 20.78 14.22
C HIS A 84 11.32 19.88 12.99
N TYR A 85 10.20 19.58 12.34
CA TYR A 85 10.15 18.80 11.11
C TYR A 85 8.82 19.04 10.39
N PHE A 86 8.76 18.70 9.12
CA PHE A 86 7.57 18.88 8.27
C PHE A 86 7.65 17.95 7.07
N PRO A 87 6.51 17.56 6.46
CA PRO A 87 6.54 16.66 5.32
C PRO A 87 7.34 17.21 4.14
N ILE A 88 8.18 16.35 3.55
CA ILE A 88 8.94 16.61 2.31
C ILE A 88 8.57 15.51 1.31
N LEU A 89 8.10 15.87 0.13
CA LEU A 89 7.71 14.94 -0.92
C LEU A 89 8.53 15.18 -2.18
N ILE A 90 8.96 14.12 -2.86
CA ILE A 90 9.48 14.22 -4.21
C ILE A 90 8.29 14.48 -5.14
N ASP A 91 8.41 15.48 -6.00
CA ASP A 91 7.31 16.01 -6.82
C ASP A 91 6.75 14.92 -7.76
N ASP A 92 5.59 14.42 -7.37
CA ASP A 92 4.81 13.41 -8.07
C ASP A 92 3.34 13.74 -7.91
N ILE A 93 2.62 14.03 -9.00
CA ILE A 93 1.24 14.48 -8.91
C ILE A 93 0.35 13.42 -8.27
N GLU A 94 0.52 12.14 -8.64
CA GLU A 94 -0.40 11.10 -8.21
C GLU A 94 -0.40 10.88 -6.69
N LEU A 95 0.78 10.72 -6.08
CA LEU A 95 0.92 10.43 -4.65
C LEU A 95 1.01 11.70 -3.81
N SER A 96 1.68 12.76 -4.29
CA SER A 96 1.82 13.99 -3.51
C SER A 96 0.46 14.66 -3.28
N PHE A 97 -0.43 14.66 -4.26
CA PHE A 97 -1.75 15.26 -4.11
C PHE A 97 -2.63 14.49 -3.11
N LYS A 98 -2.49 13.16 -3.09
CA LYS A 98 -3.14 12.30 -2.08
C LYS A 98 -2.67 12.66 -0.68
N PHE A 99 -1.37 12.82 -0.48
CA PHE A 99 -0.81 13.27 0.80
C PHE A 99 -1.29 14.69 1.17
N LEU A 100 -1.19 15.65 0.26
CA LEU A 100 -1.55 17.05 0.50
C LEU A 100 -3.02 17.20 0.91
N ARG A 101 -3.94 16.48 0.26
CA ARG A 101 -5.36 16.45 0.66
C ARG A 101 -5.58 15.88 2.06
N ALA A 102 -4.82 14.85 2.44
CA ALA A 102 -4.94 14.22 3.75
C ALA A 102 -4.32 15.08 4.86
N PHE A 103 -3.14 15.65 4.62
CA PHE A 103 -2.40 16.47 5.58
C PHE A 103 -3.01 17.87 5.73
N GLN A 104 -3.57 18.46 4.68
CA GLN A 104 -4.17 19.80 4.69
C GLN A 104 -3.23 20.88 5.25
N PRO A 105 -2.08 21.15 4.60
CA PRO A 105 -1.11 22.11 5.11
C PRO A 105 -1.63 23.55 5.06
N ALA A 106 -1.14 24.39 5.97
CA ALA A 106 -1.33 25.84 5.90
C ALA A 106 -0.48 26.48 4.79
N ARG A 107 0.63 25.85 4.40
CA ARG A 107 1.55 26.35 3.37
C ARG A 107 2.17 25.21 2.56
N ILE A 108 2.28 25.36 1.25
CA ILE A 108 3.04 24.44 0.39
C ILE A 108 4.17 25.22 -0.26
N VAL A 109 5.38 24.70 -0.15
CA VAL A 109 6.61 25.35 -0.61
C VAL A 109 7.39 24.47 -1.57
N ARG A 110 8.26 25.10 -2.37
CA ARG A 110 9.35 24.44 -3.08
C ARG A 110 10.63 24.65 -2.31
N PHE A 111 11.52 23.67 -2.36
CA PHE A 111 12.86 23.88 -1.85
C PHE A 111 13.57 24.98 -2.69
N PRO A 112 14.31 25.93 -2.08
CA PRO A 112 14.75 27.15 -2.78
C PRO A 112 15.72 26.94 -3.94
N ARG A 113 16.48 25.84 -3.92
CA ARG A 113 17.48 25.50 -4.94
C ARG A 113 17.37 24.03 -5.32
N LYS A 114 17.67 23.70 -6.57
CA LYS A 114 17.89 22.30 -6.94
C LYS A 114 19.30 21.90 -6.50
N ALA A 115 19.43 20.77 -5.83
CA ALA A 115 20.75 20.24 -5.46
C ALA A 115 21.46 19.67 -6.70
N GLU A 116 22.79 19.62 -6.64
CA GLU A 116 23.59 18.93 -7.65
C GLU A 116 23.43 17.42 -7.55
N ALA A 117 23.60 16.72 -8.67
CA ALA A 117 23.61 15.27 -8.69
C ALA A 117 24.74 14.74 -7.78
N ILE A 118 24.45 13.68 -7.03
CA ILE A 118 25.39 13.10 -6.07
C ILE A 118 26.18 12.00 -6.78
N PRO A 119 27.53 12.03 -6.77
CA PRO A 119 28.33 10.92 -7.25
C PRO A 119 28.01 9.62 -6.47
N ASN A 120 27.94 8.48 -7.16
CA ASN A 120 27.50 7.21 -6.58
C ASN A 120 28.31 6.80 -5.33
N ASP A 121 29.62 7.03 -5.33
CA ASP A 121 30.53 6.77 -4.21
C ASP A 121 30.29 7.67 -2.98
N GLN A 122 29.58 8.78 -3.16
CA GLN A 122 29.27 9.75 -2.11
C GLN A 122 27.83 9.66 -1.59
N VAL A 123 26.95 8.90 -2.26
CA VAL A 123 25.52 8.78 -1.89
C VAL A 123 25.35 8.42 -0.42
N TRP A 124 26.04 7.37 0.05
CA TRP A 124 25.90 6.92 1.43
C TRP A 124 26.38 7.96 2.44
N THR A 125 27.50 8.64 2.16
CA THR A 125 28.02 9.71 3.01
C THR A 125 27.02 10.86 3.13
N ARG A 126 26.38 11.25 2.02
CA ARG A 126 25.34 12.29 2.02
C ARG A 126 24.08 11.87 2.77
N VAL A 127 23.71 10.59 2.71
CA VAL A 127 22.62 10.00 3.50
C VAL A 127 22.90 10.11 5.00
N LEU A 128 24.07 9.65 5.46
CA LEU A 128 24.45 9.72 6.87
C LEU A 128 24.47 11.16 7.38
N HIS A 129 24.99 12.08 6.57
CA HIS A 129 25.01 13.50 6.86
C HIS A 129 23.60 14.07 7.01
N ALA A 130 22.68 13.80 6.08
CA ALA A 130 21.32 14.32 6.13
C ALA A 130 20.55 13.81 7.35
N VAL A 131 20.66 12.50 7.65
CA VAL A 131 20.01 11.88 8.82
C VAL A 131 20.58 12.45 10.13
N GLY A 132 21.91 12.54 10.22
CA GLY A 132 22.60 13.10 11.38
C GLY A 132 22.25 14.55 11.67
N HIS A 133 22.24 15.39 10.63
CA HIS A 133 21.84 16.80 10.74
C HIS A 133 20.40 16.96 11.19
N ALA A 134 19.48 16.12 10.72
CA ALA A 134 18.09 16.17 11.11
C ALA A 134 17.90 16.03 12.63
N TRP A 135 18.85 15.43 13.34
CA TRP A 135 18.79 15.22 14.79
C TRP A 135 19.46 16.31 15.61
N SER A 136 20.26 17.17 14.98
CA SER A 136 21.01 18.23 15.64
C SER A 136 20.14 19.47 15.87
N LYS A 137 20.48 20.29 16.87
CA LYS A 137 19.83 21.60 17.05
C LYS A 137 20.38 22.61 16.06
N GLN A 138 19.50 23.32 15.35
CA GLN A 138 19.90 24.49 14.58
C GLN A 138 20.14 25.65 15.56
N ASN A 139 21.26 26.39 15.41
CA ASN A 139 21.66 27.60 16.17
C ASN A 139 22.61 27.44 17.38
N GLU A 140 23.09 26.24 17.70
CA GLU A 140 24.29 26.14 18.56
C GLU A 140 25.54 26.42 17.71
N GLN A 141 26.46 27.26 18.22
CA GLN A 141 27.77 27.45 17.60
C GLN A 141 28.53 26.12 17.69
N ASP A 142 28.46 25.36 16.59
CA ASP A 142 29.35 24.26 16.22
C ASP A 142 29.33 22.96 17.08
N PRO A 143 28.18 22.37 17.43
CA PRO A 143 28.17 20.93 17.68
C PRO A 143 28.24 20.20 16.33
N ALA A 144 29.25 19.34 16.17
CA ALA A 144 29.31 18.43 15.03
C ALA A 144 28.00 17.64 14.91
N PRO A 145 27.46 17.44 13.69
CA PRO A 145 26.21 16.72 13.51
C PRO A 145 26.32 15.29 14.05
N PHE A 146 25.20 14.73 14.49
CA PHE A 146 25.16 13.32 14.89
C PHE A 146 25.61 12.43 13.73
N ALA A 147 26.17 11.26 14.03
CA ALA A 147 26.41 10.25 13.02
C ALA A 147 25.09 9.52 12.70
N GLY A 148 24.59 9.64 11.48
CA GLY A 148 23.29 9.06 11.09
C GLY A 148 23.17 7.53 11.20
N ASN A 149 24.28 6.82 11.36
CA ASN A 149 24.35 5.36 11.56
C ASN A 149 24.51 4.94 13.02
N VAL A 150 24.44 5.88 13.97
CA VAL A 150 24.58 5.61 15.41
C VAL A 150 23.31 6.04 16.13
N VAL A 151 22.89 5.28 17.15
CA VAL A 151 21.78 5.68 18.02
C VAL A 151 22.14 6.99 18.74
N PRO A 152 21.36 8.08 18.59
CA PRO A 152 21.69 9.37 19.19
C PRO A 152 21.30 9.39 20.69
N LYS A 153 22.11 8.75 21.54
CA LYS A 153 21.82 8.52 22.97
C LYS A 153 21.70 9.82 23.78
N GLU A 154 22.36 10.88 23.33
CA GLU A 154 22.35 12.22 23.92
C GLU A 154 20.95 12.84 23.87
N LEU A 155 20.08 12.36 22.97
CA LEU A 155 18.68 12.79 22.84
C LEU A 155 17.73 12.07 23.81
N GLY A 156 18.25 11.16 24.62
CA GLY A 156 17.47 10.31 25.52
C GLY A 156 16.92 9.06 24.83
N ALA A 157 15.79 8.57 25.32
CA ALA A 157 15.22 7.30 24.86
C ALA A 157 14.50 7.45 23.51
N THR A 158 15.17 7.11 22.42
CA THR A 158 14.62 7.08 21.06
C THR A 158 13.77 5.82 20.80
N PRO A 159 12.86 5.87 19.81
CA PRO A 159 12.09 4.71 19.38
C PRO A 159 13.00 3.50 19.09
N PRO A 160 12.65 2.29 19.57
CA PRO A 160 13.55 1.16 19.56
C PRO A 160 13.58 0.50 18.17
N GLY A 161 14.32 1.05 17.23
CA GLY A 161 14.50 0.38 15.95
C GLY A 161 15.59 0.95 15.07
N VAL A 162 15.71 0.34 13.90
CA VAL A 162 16.80 0.57 12.95
C VAL A 162 16.27 0.53 11.52
N VAL A 163 16.88 1.29 10.63
CA VAL A 163 16.60 1.27 9.20
C VAL A 163 17.77 0.63 8.47
N LEU A 164 17.52 -0.42 7.69
CA LEU A 164 18.51 -1.07 6.85
C LEU A 164 18.27 -0.68 5.40
N SER A 165 19.31 -0.23 4.70
CA SER A 165 19.23 0.15 3.28
C SER A 165 20.57 0.00 2.57
N GLU A 166 20.60 0.30 1.29
CA GLU A 166 21.80 0.27 0.43
C GLU A 166 21.79 1.47 -0.52
N PRO A 167 22.96 1.92 -1.02
CA PRO A 167 23.06 3.13 -1.84
C PRO A 167 22.20 3.11 -3.11
N ASP A 168 22.05 1.94 -3.74
CA ASP A 168 21.31 1.78 -4.99
C ASP A 168 19.84 1.41 -4.77
N SER A 169 19.37 1.38 -3.53
CA SER A 169 17.99 1.00 -3.22
C SER A 169 16.99 1.99 -3.83
N PRO A 170 15.96 1.50 -4.55
CA PRO A 170 14.88 2.36 -5.04
C PRO A 170 14.11 3.03 -3.90
N SER A 171 14.15 2.46 -2.69
CA SER A 171 13.45 2.96 -1.50
C SER A 171 14.35 3.76 -0.54
N LEU A 172 15.59 4.10 -0.93
CA LEU A 172 16.55 4.82 -0.06
C LEU A 172 16.00 6.16 0.45
N ALA A 173 15.28 6.91 -0.39
CA ALA A 173 14.69 8.19 -0.02
C ALA A 173 13.69 8.07 1.15
N GLY A 174 12.80 7.09 1.09
CA GLY A 174 11.91 6.79 2.20
C GLY A 174 12.63 6.21 3.43
N ALA A 175 13.71 5.45 3.24
CA ALA A 175 14.56 4.97 4.33
C ALA A 175 15.16 6.12 5.14
N VAL A 176 15.71 7.12 4.43
CA VAL A 176 16.23 8.36 5.02
C VAL A 176 15.16 9.10 5.78
N ALA A 177 13.95 9.24 5.21
CA ALA A 177 12.83 9.89 5.87
C ALA A 177 12.46 9.23 7.21
N LEU A 178 12.35 7.90 7.23
CA LEU A 178 12.02 7.16 8.45
C LEU A 178 13.15 7.23 9.48
N ALA A 179 14.41 7.07 9.06
CA ALA A 179 15.56 7.19 9.94
C ALA A 179 15.63 8.58 10.60
N ALA A 180 15.57 9.63 9.78
CA ALA A 180 15.58 11.02 10.22
C ALA A 180 14.38 11.33 11.13
N GLY A 181 13.17 10.92 10.73
CA GLY A 181 11.91 11.23 11.39
C GLY A 181 11.69 10.48 12.71
N ARG A 182 12.16 9.22 12.81
CA ARG A 182 12.01 8.36 13.99
C ARG A 182 13.24 8.34 14.91
N PHE A 183 14.30 9.11 14.60
CA PHE A 183 15.57 9.07 15.34
C PHE A 183 16.20 7.67 15.39
N GLN A 184 16.16 6.98 14.25
CA GLN A 184 16.69 5.61 14.12
C GLN A 184 17.97 5.62 13.29
N PRO A 185 19.02 4.86 13.69
CA PRO A 185 20.21 4.71 12.86
C PRO A 185 19.83 4.09 11.50
N ILE A 186 20.44 4.61 10.44
CA ILE A 186 20.41 4.00 9.10
C ILE A 186 21.71 3.24 8.84
N LEU A 187 21.60 1.94 8.54
CA LEU A 187 22.74 1.05 8.37
C LEU A 187 22.86 0.57 6.92
N ARG A 188 24.11 0.49 6.45
CA ARG A 188 24.44 0.05 5.09
C ARG A 188 24.46 -1.47 5.00
N CYS A 189 23.62 -2.00 4.13
CA CYS A 189 23.46 -3.43 3.88
C CYS A 189 23.55 -3.74 2.40
N ASP A 190 24.77 -3.83 1.86
CA ASP A 190 24.98 -4.31 0.49
C ASP A 190 24.69 -5.83 0.43
N VAL A 191 23.69 -6.21 -0.35
CA VAL A 191 23.24 -7.60 -0.52
C VAL A 191 23.19 -7.91 -2.01
N GLU A 192 23.78 -9.03 -2.42
CA GLU A 192 23.83 -9.42 -3.84
C GLU A 192 22.47 -9.92 -4.38
N PRO A 193 21.76 -10.86 -3.72
CA PRO A 193 20.42 -11.26 -4.15
C PRO A 193 19.43 -10.09 -4.18
N ARG A 194 18.58 -10.06 -5.19
CA ARG A 194 17.59 -8.99 -5.46
C ARG A 194 16.18 -9.41 -5.09
N PHE A 195 15.23 -8.47 -5.14
CA PHE A 195 13.84 -8.71 -4.73
C PHE A 195 13.19 -9.93 -5.39
N GLY A 196 13.47 -10.14 -6.69
CA GLY A 196 12.91 -11.25 -7.47
C GLY A 196 13.54 -12.62 -7.19
N ASP A 197 14.69 -12.66 -6.51
CA ASP A 197 15.37 -13.90 -6.20
C ASP A 197 14.65 -14.66 -5.06
N VAL A 198 14.62 -15.99 -5.17
CA VAL A 198 14.07 -16.87 -4.15
C VAL A 198 15.19 -17.64 -3.50
N LEU A 199 15.48 -17.32 -2.24
CA LEU A 199 16.54 -17.97 -1.49
C LEU A 199 16.16 -19.41 -1.10
N THR A 200 17.16 -20.26 -0.90
CA THR A 200 17.01 -21.48 -0.11
C THR A 200 16.89 -21.15 1.39
N SER A 201 16.42 -22.09 2.20
CA SER A 201 16.32 -21.92 3.67
C SER A 201 17.67 -21.58 4.31
N ASP A 202 18.76 -22.15 3.81
CA ASP A 202 20.11 -21.92 4.34
C ASP A 202 20.64 -20.54 3.94
N GLU A 203 20.45 -20.14 2.68
CA GLU A 203 20.81 -18.79 2.20
C GLU A 203 20.01 -17.72 2.94
N ALA A 204 18.70 -17.92 3.13
CA ALA A 204 17.86 -17.02 3.90
C ALA A 204 18.32 -16.90 5.35
N SER A 205 18.67 -18.01 5.99
CA SER A 205 19.16 -18.01 7.38
C SER A 205 20.51 -17.29 7.49
N LYS A 206 21.43 -17.51 6.54
CA LYS A 206 22.73 -16.82 6.49
C LYS A 206 22.57 -15.32 6.28
N LEU A 207 21.70 -14.92 5.35
CA LEU A 207 21.45 -13.51 5.08
C LEU A 207 20.78 -12.83 6.29
N ALA A 208 19.77 -13.48 6.90
CA ALA A 208 19.12 -12.97 8.11
C ALA A 208 20.13 -12.80 9.25
N ALA A 209 21.02 -13.76 9.46
CA ALA A 209 22.08 -13.67 10.48
C ALA A 209 23.09 -12.55 10.17
N SER A 210 23.43 -12.32 8.89
CA SER A 210 24.30 -11.21 8.49
C SER A 210 23.66 -9.86 8.77
N LEU A 211 22.37 -9.69 8.47
CA LEU A 211 21.63 -8.48 8.79
C LEU A 211 21.51 -8.27 10.31
N GLU A 212 21.25 -9.34 11.07
CA GLU A 212 21.22 -9.31 12.54
C GLU A 212 22.58 -8.88 13.12
N SER A 213 23.69 -9.38 12.58
CA SER A 213 25.04 -8.97 13.00
C SER A 213 25.27 -7.48 12.81
N LYS A 214 24.82 -6.90 11.68
CA LYS A 214 24.94 -5.46 11.45
C LYS A 214 24.13 -4.63 12.45
N VAL A 215 22.96 -5.12 12.85
CA VAL A 215 22.17 -4.48 13.91
C VAL A 215 22.89 -4.58 15.25
N ALA A 216 23.45 -5.75 15.58
CA ALA A 216 24.18 -5.99 16.83
C ALA A 216 25.39 -5.06 17.01
N ASP A 217 26.11 -4.75 15.92
CA ASP A 217 27.26 -3.84 15.93
C ASP A 217 26.86 -2.40 16.32
N CYS A 218 25.63 -1.99 15.99
CA CYS A 218 25.12 -0.65 16.30
C CYS A 218 24.32 -0.62 17.62
N ILE A 219 23.54 -1.67 17.91
CA ILE A 219 22.60 -1.75 19.03
C ILE A 219 22.84 -3.07 19.77
N PRO A 220 23.75 -3.11 20.77
CA PRO A 220 24.13 -4.36 21.43
C PRO A 220 23.03 -5.02 22.27
N ASN A 221 22.06 -4.24 22.73
CA ASN A 221 20.93 -4.72 23.53
C ASN A 221 19.67 -4.85 22.66
N PHE A 222 19.49 -6.02 22.07
CA PHE A 222 18.43 -6.31 21.10
C PHE A 222 17.97 -7.78 21.20
N ARG A 223 18.14 -8.47 22.33
CA ARG A 223 17.97 -9.94 22.37
C ARG A 223 16.53 -10.39 22.56
N GLY A 224 15.64 -9.50 22.98
CA GLY A 224 14.22 -9.79 23.13
C GLY A 224 13.36 -8.54 23.05
N LEU A 225 12.05 -8.75 22.98
CA LEU A 225 11.10 -7.65 22.85
C LEU A 225 11.14 -6.72 24.07
N GLY A 226 11.20 -5.42 23.80
CA GLY A 226 11.30 -4.36 24.79
C GLY A 226 12.74 -3.90 25.05
N ASP A 227 13.71 -4.34 24.26
CA ASP A 227 15.10 -3.92 24.36
C ASP A 227 15.32 -2.57 23.62
N ASP A 228 16.54 -2.29 23.14
CA ASP A 228 16.87 -1.05 22.42
C ASP A 228 16.54 -1.12 20.92
N CYS A 229 16.21 -2.31 20.40
CA CYS A 229 15.76 -2.50 19.03
C CYS A 229 14.68 -3.59 18.96
N ASP A 230 13.45 -3.17 18.68
CA ASP A 230 12.27 -4.04 18.51
C ASP A 230 11.64 -3.91 17.11
N PHE A 231 12.16 -3.02 16.27
CA PHE A 231 11.63 -2.75 14.94
C PHE A 231 12.75 -2.60 13.91
N VAL A 232 12.60 -3.28 12.77
CA VAL A 232 13.57 -3.23 11.67
C VAL A 232 12.83 -2.81 10.40
N THR A 233 13.24 -1.68 9.84
CA THR A 233 12.77 -1.27 8.51
C THR A 233 13.71 -1.83 7.44
N LEU A 234 13.19 -2.62 6.52
CA LEU A 234 13.91 -3.12 5.35
C LEU A 234 13.62 -2.21 4.16
N ALA A 235 14.63 -1.50 3.68
CA ALA A 235 14.51 -0.56 2.57
C ALA A 235 15.63 -0.77 1.54
N GLY A 236 15.88 -2.02 1.16
CA GLY A 236 16.80 -2.43 0.09
C GLY A 236 16.11 -3.27 -0.97
N ASP A 237 16.77 -3.45 -2.12
CA ASP A 237 16.32 -4.35 -3.18
C ASP A 237 16.77 -5.79 -2.86
N TRP A 238 16.17 -6.37 -1.83
CA TRP A 238 16.56 -7.68 -1.27
C TRP A 238 15.46 -8.72 -1.41
N PRO A 239 15.79 -10.03 -1.39
CA PRO A 239 14.85 -11.10 -1.60
C PRO A 239 13.60 -10.96 -0.75
N TYR A 240 12.47 -11.18 -1.39
CA TYR A 240 11.17 -11.10 -0.74
C TYR A 240 10.74 -12.44 -0.14
N ARG A 241 11.30 -13.54 -0.65
CA ARG A 241 10.85 -14.91 -0.34
C ARG A 241 12.03 -15.87 -0.18
N TYR A 242 11.75 -16.97 0.50
CA TYR A 242 12.64 -18.13 0.51
C TYR A 242 11.85 -19.44 0.50
N ASN A 243 12.47 -20.49 -0.02
CA ASN A 243 11.92 -21.84 -0.02
C ASN A 243 12.29 -22.55 1.29
N PRO A 244 11.31 -23.03 2.07
CA PRO A 244 11.59 -23.86 3.24
C PRO A 244 12.14 -25.23 2.83
N VAL A 245 12.74 -25.93 3.79
CA VAL A 245 13.28 -27.29 3.59
C VAL A 245 12.21 -28.27 3.09
N SER A 246 10.99 -28.16 3.60
CA SER A 246 9.85 -28.95 3.13
C SER A 246 9.12 -28.22 2.01
N ALA A 247 9.19 -28.72 0.78
CA ALA A 247 8.49 -28.14 -0.37
C ALA A 247 6.96 -28.07 -0.18
N GLN A 248 6.38 -28.95 0.64
CA GLN A 248 4.94 -28.95 0.93
C GLN A 248 4.48 -27.70 1.68
N GLU A 249 5.39 -27.01 2.36
CA GLU A 249 5.06 -25.76 3.05
C GLU A 249 4.92 -24.59 2.08
N GLY A 250 5.50 -24.64 0.89
CA GLY A 250 5.57 -23.52 -0.05
C GLY A 250 6.43 -22.34 0.44
N PRO A 251 6.68 -21.33 -0.40
CA PRO A 251 7.55 -20.21 -0.06
C PRO A 251 7.12 -19.46 1.21
N LYS A 252 8.10 -19.00 1.99
CA LYS A 252 7.94 -18.18 3.21
C LYS A 252 8.45 -16.77 2.99
N ALA A 253 7.93 -15.83 3.77
CA ALA A 253 8.32 -14.43 3.68
C ALA A 253 9.66 -14.20 4.35
N PHE A 254 10.64 -13.70 3.60
CA PHE A 254 11.95 -13.37 4.16
C PHE A 254 11.84 -12.31 5.27
N ASP A 255 10.92 -11.35 5.10
CA ASP A 255 10.64 -10.27 6.04
C ASP A 255 10.18 -10.77 7.42
N ASP A 256 9.51 -11.92 7.49
CA ASP A 256 9.10 -12.51 8.77
C ASP A 256 10.20 -13.34 9.42
N LEU A 257 11.23 -13.74 8.66
CA LEU A 257 12.42 -14.39 9.20
C LEU A 257 13.30 -13.38 9.94
N ILE A 258 13.38 -12.14 9.43
CA ILE A 258 14.11 -11.05 10.07
C ILE A 258 13.48 -10.69 11.42
N GLY A 259 14.32 -10.41 12.42
CA GLY A 259 13.87 -10.08 13.78
C GLY A 259 13.65 -11.30 14.67
N ARG A 260 14.18 -12.47 14.31
CA ARG A 260 14.00 -13.73 15.05
C ARG A 260 15.32 -14.39 15.41
N SER A 261 15.46 -14.76 16.67
CA SER A 261 16.69 -15.40 17.18
C SER A 261 16.91 -16.76 16.50
N GLY A 262 18.01 -16.87 15.75
CA GLY A 262 18.37 -18.08 15.01
C GLY A 262 17.31 -18.52 13.99
N GLY A 263 16.47 -17.60 13.50
CA GLY A 263 15.35 -17.91 12.62
C GLY A 263 14.19 -18.69 13.27
N GLY A 264 14.18 -18.79 14.61
CA GLY A 264 13.20 -19.56 15.36
C GLY A 264 11.89 -18.82 15.68
N ARG A 265 11.14 -19.34 16.66
CA ARG A 265 9.87 -18.74 17.11
C ARG A 265 10.08 -17.44 17.90
N MET A 266 11.19 -17.32 18.62
CA MET A 266 11.49 -16.15 19.44
C MET A 266 11.79 -14.93 18.58
N ARG A 267 11.20 -13.79 18.96
CA ARG A 267 11.39 -12.52 18.28
C ARG A 267 12.23 -11.59 19.15
N TRP A 268 13.13 -10.89 18.48
CA TRP A 268 13.77 -9.71 19.01
C TRP A 268 13.29 -8.43 18.31
N ALA A 269 12.75 -8.52 17.09
CA ALA A 269 12.15 -7.38 16.42
C ALA A 269 10.99 -7.77 15.48
N PHE A 270 10.24 -6.76 15.07
CA PHE A 270 9.26 -6.83 14.00
C PHE A 270 9.80 -6.15 12.74
N GLY A 271 9.86 -6.90 11.64
CA GLY A 271 10.25 -6.39 10.32
C GLY A 271 9.08 -5.72 9.59
N GLY A 272 9.35 -4.55 9.01
CA GLY A 272 8.49 -3.90 8.01
C GLY A 272 9.29 -3.53 6.78
N ARG A 273 8.74 -3.72 5.58
CA ARG A 273 9.44 -3.43 4.32
C ARG A 273 8.91 -2.17 3.67
N LEU A 274 9.81 -1.24 3.38
CA LEU A 274 9.52 -0.12 2.51
C LEU A 274 9.77 -0.54 1.06
N ILE A 275 8.84 -0.20 0.17
CA ILE A 275 8.87 -0.61 -1.23
C ILE A 275 8.50 0.57 -2.13
N GLY A 276 8.83 0.46 -3.42
CA GLY A 276 8.61 1.46 -4.46
C GLY A 276 9.86 2.27 -4.78
N ASP A 277 9.72 3.12 -5.78
CA ASP A 277 10.74 4.10 -6.18
C ASP A 277 10.89 5.23 -5.13
N ALA A 278 11.73 6.21 -5.44
CA ALA A 278 12.02 7.31 -4.53
C ALA A 278 10.75 8.09 -4.13
N SER A 279 9.88 8.44 -5.09
CA SER A 279 8.64 9.18 -4.81
C SER A 279 7.67 8.35 -3.99
N ALA A 280 7.46 7.09 -4.35
CA ALA A 280 6.51 6.23 -3.66
C ALA A 280 7.00 5.84 -2.26
N SER A 281 8.29 5.57 -2.06
CA SER A 281 8.86 5.29 -0.74
C SER A 281 8.82 6.51 0.19
N VAL A 282 9.11 7.72 -0.32
CA VAL A 282 8.96 8.97 0.44
C VAL A 282 7.50 9.22 0.79
N TYR A 283 6.56 9.07 -0.15
CA TYR A 283 5.13 9.16 0.13
C TYR A 283 4.74 8.26 1.29
N ARG A 284 5.17 6.99 1.28
CA ARG A 284 4.86 6.02 2.33
C ARG A 284 5.44 6.42 3.69
N ALA A 285 6.69 6.86 3.71
CA ALA A 285 7.35 7.34 4.92
C ALA A 285 6.66 8.58 5.49
N MET A 286 6.35 9.58 4.66
CA MET A 286 5.66 10.80 5.07
C MET A 286 4.25 10.50 5.58
N CYS A 287 3.51 9.59 4.92
CA CYS A 287 2.21 9.15 5.43
C CYS A 287 2.34 8.56 6.85
N SER A 288 3.32 7.68 7.08
CA SER A 288 3.54 7.06 8.39
C SER A 288 3.94 8.05 9.49
N LEU A 289 4.71 9.08 9.13
CA LEU A 289 5.21 10.07 10.08
C LEU A 289 4.13 11.10 10.45
N PHE A 290 3.28 11.49 9.50
CA PHE A 290 2.46 12.70 9.61
C PHE A 290 0.95 12.49 9.50
N LEU A 291 0.47 11.33 9.06
CA LEU A 291 -0.96 11.07 8.90
C LEU A 291 -1.47 10.08 9.95
N GLU A 292 -2.72 10.30 10.35
CA GLU A 292 -3.51 9.40 11.19
C GLU A 292 -4.84 9.11 10.47
N PRO A 293 -5.40 7.89 10.59
CA PRO A 293 -6.63 7.56 9.90
C PRO A 293 -7.81 8.29 10.54
N LYS A 294 -8.60 8.99 9.71
CA LYS A 294 -9.81 9.70 10.17
C LYS A 294 -11.04 8.79 10.29
N SER A 295 -11.01 7.62 9.65
CA SER A 295 -12.09 6.64 9.65
C SER A 295 -11.55 5.25 9.26
N ALA A 296 -12.33 4.23 9.61
CA ALA A 296 -12.03 2.84 9.31
C ALA A 296 -13.15 2.18 8.51
N LEU A 297 -12.76 1.31 7.58
CA LEU A 297 -13.64 0.38 6.89
C LEU A 297 -13.27 -1.04 7.27
N LEU A 298 -14.27 -1.83 7.67
CA LEU A 298 -14.14 -3.26 7.89
C LEU A 298 -15.07 -4.00 6.93
N MET A 299 -14.53 -4.97 6.20
CA MET A 299 -15.29 -5.80 5.26
C MET A 299 -15.05 -7.28 5.54
N ASN A 300 -16.13 -8.02 5.73
CA ASN A 300 -16.10 -9.47 5.92
C ASN A 300 -16.89 -10.16 4.79
N THR A 301 -16.22 -11.03 4.02
CA THR A 301 -16.82 -11.67 2.85
C THR A 301 -17.21 -13.14 3.11
N TYR A 302 -16.92 -13.66 4.30
CA TYR A 302 -17.28 -15.01 4.74
C TYR A 302 -18.61 -15.06 5.49
N ASP A 303 -19.27 -16.22 5.46
CA ASP A 303 -20.42 -16.49 6.31
C ASP A 303 -19.98 -16.67 7.77
N GLU A 304 -20.43 -15.78 8.65
CA GLU A 304 -20.14 -15.80 10.08
C GLU A 304 -20.76 -17.01 10.81
N LYS A 305 -21.71 -17.71 10.18
CA LYS A 305 -22.34 -18.92 10.75
C LYS A 305 -21.44 -20.16 10.67
N GLU A 306 -20.47 -20.16 9.77
CA GLU A 306 -19.51 -21.26 9.63
C GLU A 306 -18.47 -21.22 10.75
N ARG A 307 -18.36 -22.32 11.50
CA ARG A 307 -17.53 -22.42 12.72
C ARG A 307 -16.07 -22.02 12.52
N ASN A 308 -15.51 -22.29 11.34
CA ASN A 308 -14.10 -21.99 11.04
C ASN A 308 -13.85 -20.49 10.78
N TRP A 309 -14.85 -19.76 10.30
CA TRP A 309 -14.73 -18.34 9.94
C TRP A 309 -15.25 -17.40 11.02
N ALA A 310 -16.11 -17.89 11.94
CA ALA A 310 -16.67 -17.10 13.03
C ALA A 310 -15.62 -16.31 13.85
N PRO A 311 -14.43 -16.85 14.20
CA PRO A 311 -13.40 -16.07 14.91
C PRO A 311 -12.80 -14.90 14.11
N TYR A 312 -12.98 -14.91 12.78
CA TYR A 312 -12.49 -13.90 11.85
C TYR A 312 -13.59 -12.95 11.39
N ALA A 313 -14.78 -13.04 11.99
CA ALA A 313 -15.81 -12.03 11.82
C ALA A 313 -15.31 -10.65 12.29
N MET A 314 -15.67 -9.61 11.54
CA MET A 314 -15.17 -8.24 11.80
C MET A 314 -16.01 -7.48 12.85
N ARG A 315 -17.04 -8.11 13.43
CA ARG A 315 -17.96 -7.45 14.37
C ARG A 315 -17.29 -7.02 15.68
N GLY A 316 -16.46 -7.88 16.26
CA GLY A 316 -15.71 -7.56 17.49
C GLY A 316 -14.71 -6.42 17.22
N ALA A 317 -13.96 -6.53 16.11
CA ALA A 317 -13.03 -5.50 15.65
C ALA A 317 -13.70 -4.13 15.45
N SER A 318 -14.87 -4.12 14.81
CA SER A 318 -15.66 -2.90 14.58
C SER A 318 -16.04 -2.21 15.90
N LYS A 319 -16.41 -2.96 16.94
CA LYS A 319 -16.73 -2.39 18.26
C LYS A 319 -15.50 -1.80 18.95
N SER A 320 -14.34 -2.47 18.85
CA SER A 320 -13.10 -1.97 19.45
C SER A 320 -12.59 -0.72 18.74
N LEU A 321 -12.52 -0.72 17.41
CA LEU A 321 -12.06 0.44 16.64
C LEU A 321 -12.99 1.65 16.72
N ALA A 322 -14.30 1.44 16.92
CA ALA A 322 -15.26 2.52 17.12
C ALA A 322 -14.97 3.36 18.38
N ARG A 323 -14.12 2.89 19.29
CA ARG A 323 -13.61 3.67 20.45
C ARG A 323 -12.53 4.67 20.07
N LEU A 324 -11.87 4.49 18.91
CA LEU A 324 -10.77 5.33 18.45
C LEU A 324 -11.19 6.28 17.32
N LEU A 325 -12.04 5.81 16.40
CA LEU A 325 -12.42 6.55 15.19
C LEU A 325 -13.73 6.02 14.57
N PRO A 326 -14.41 6.80 13.70
CA PRO A 326 -15.60 6.36 12.98
C PRO A 326 -15.36 5.07 12.16
N VAL A 327 -16.29 4.12 12.27
CA VAL A 327 -16.19 2.81 11.62
C VAL A 327 -17.36 2.56 10.66
N THR A 328 -17.05 2.16 9.42
CA THR A 328 -18.00 1.53 8.50
C THR A 328 -17.76 0.03 8.48
N HIS A 329 -18.80 -0.78 8.71
CA HIS A 329 -18.72 -2.24 8.66
C HIS A 329 -19.68 -2.83 7.60
N ARG A 330 -19.13 -3.68 6.72
CA ARG A 330 -19.83 -4.37 5.63
C ARG A 330 -19.67 -5.90 5.77
N SER A 331 -20.79 -6.61 5.70
CA SER A 331 -20.85 -8.08 5.74
C SER A 331 -22.13 -8.58 5.07
N GLY A 332 -22.21 -9.88 4.78
CA GLY A 332 -23.34 -10.51 4.08
C GLY A 332 -23.57 -9.88 2.70
N ASP A 333 -24.82 -9.63 2.34
CA ASP A 333 -25.18 -9.05 1.03
C ASP A 333 -24.58 -7.65 0.76
N ARG A 334 -24.07 -6.97 1.80
CA ARG A 334 -23.37 -5.69 1.66
C ARG A 334 -21.87 -5.82 1.36
N ALA A 335 -21.35 -7.05 1.33
CA ALA A 335 -19.96 -7.39 0.99
C ALA A 335 -19.85 -8.17 -0.33
N ASN A 336 -20.85 -8.02 -1.22
CA ASN A 336 -20.78 -8.44 -2.62
C ASN A 336 -20.12 -7.35 -3.48
N LEU A 337 -19.96 -7.59 -4.79
CA LEU A 337 -19.31 -6.67 -5.72
C LEU A 337 -20.01 -5.29 -5.80
N ALA A 338 -21.34 -5.26 -5.82
CA ALA A 338 -22.09 -4.00 -5.82
C ALA A 338 -21.87 -3.21 -4.52
N GLY A 339 -21.85 -3.90 -3.38
CA GLY A 339 -21.57 -3.33 -2.06
C GLY A 339 -20.12 -2.84 -1.92
N TRP A 340 -19.17 -3.53 -2.55
CA TRP A 340 -17.78 -3.10 -2.68
C TRP A 340 -17.69 -1.74 -3.39
N HIS A 341 -18.22 -1.67 -4.62
CA HIS A 341 -18.22 -0.43 -5.40
C HIS A 341 -18.98 0.70 -4.69
N GLN A 342 -20.16 0.42 -4.11
CA GLN A 342 -20.89 1.43 -3.33
C GLN A 342 -20.10 1.96 -2.12
N THR A 343 -19.27 1.12 -1.50
CA THR A 343 -18.50 1.52 -0.30
C THR A 343 -17.33 2.44 -0.65
N PHE A 344 -16.77 2.29 -1.84
CA PHE A 344 -15.59 3.05 -2.28
C PHE A 344 -15.88 4.09 -3.37
N ASP A 345 -17.10 4.21 -3.88
CA ASP A 345 -17.41 5.04 -5.04
C ASP A 345 -17.04 6.54 -4.87
N PRO A 346 -16.24 7.13 -5.76
CA PRO A 346 -15.32 6.51 -6.72
C PRO A 346 -13.88 6.32 -6.17
N VAL A 347 -13.62 6.85 -4.97
CA VAL A 347 -12.31 6.82 -4.29
C VAL A 347 -12.50 6.35 -2.83
N ASN A 348 -11.63 5.47 -2.35
CA ASN A 348 -11.57 5.13 -0.93
C ASN A 348 -11.12 6.33 -0.08
N ARG A 349 -11.92 6.66 0.94
CA ARG A 349 -11.65 7.74 1.91
C ARG A 349 -11.40 7.23 3.33
N SER A 350 -11.40 5.91 3.53
CA SER A 350 -11.07 5.31 4.82
C SER A 350 -9.56 5.18 4.96
N GLY A 351 -9.01 5.78 6.03
CA GLY A 351 -7.57 5.75 6.32
C GLY A 351 -7.09 4.42 6.92
N LEU A 352 -8.00 3.63 7.49
CA LEU A 352 -7.74 2.25 7.92
C LEU A 352 -8.73 1.31 7.23
N VAL A 353 -8.25 0.29 6.52
CA VAL A 353 -9.08 -0.68 5.81
C VAL A 353 -8.73 -2.07 6.28
N MET A 354 -9.69 -2.82 6.83
CA MET A 354 -9.53 -4.23 7.19
C MET A 354 -10.47 -5.10 6.35
N ILE A 355 -9.92 -6.10 5.68
CA ILE A 355 -10.68 -6.98 4.79
C ILE A 355 -10.39 -8.44 5.18
N ASN A 356 -11.45 -9.23 5.39
CA ASN A 356 -11.37 -10.68 5.49
C ASN A 356 -11.99 -11.30 4.23
N SER A 357 -11.15 -11.95 3.44
CA SER A 357 -11.45 -12.49 2.11
C SER A 357 -10.52 -13.67 1.77
N HIS A 358 -10.63 -14.21 0.56
CA HIS A 358 -9.75 -15.24 0.00
C HIS A 358 -9.57 -15.02 -1.48
N GLY A 359 -8.56 -15.62 -2.08
CA GLY A 359 -8.39 -15.55 -3.51
C GLY A 359 -6.97 -15.78 -3.92
N GLU A 360 -6.60 -15.09 -4.98
CA GLU A 360 -5.35 -15.23 -5.71
C GLU A 360 -4.68 -13.85 -5.82
N PRO A 361 -3.44 -13.76 -6.34
CA PRO A 361 -2.77 -12.48 -6.48
C PRO A 361 -3.60 -11.41 -7.21
N ASN A 362 -4.45 -11.80 -8.16
CA ASN A 362 -5.16 -10.88 -9.07
C ASN A 362 -6.69 -10.80 -8.84
N ARG A 363 -7.22 -11.46 -7.79
CA ARG A 363 -8.65 -11.45 -7.46
C ARG A 363 -8.88 -11.67 -5.96
N PHE A 364 -10.00 -11.14 -5.46
CA PHE A 364 -10.42 -11.29 -4.08
C PHE A 364 -11.89 -11.70 -3.99
N GLY A 365 -12.17 -12.65 -3.11
CA GLY A 365 -13.48 -13.24 -2.88
C GLY A 365 -14.40 -12.22 -2.23
N LEU A 366 -15.61 -12.13 -2.75
CA LEU A 366 -16.71 -11.33 -2.24
C LEU A 366 -17.92 -12.25 -2.05
N VAL A 367 -18.94 -11.77 -1.34
CA VAL A 367 -20.18 -12.54 -1.24
C VAL A 367 -20.78 -12.71 -2.64
N GLY A 368 -20.95 -13.96 -3.08
CA GLY A 368 -21.53 -14.30 -4.38
C GLY A 368 -20.58 -14.18 -5.58
N GLY A 369 -19.27 -13.99 -5.39
CA GLY A 369 -18.32 -13.96 -6.52
C GLY A 369 -16.94 -13.41 -6.17
N TYR A 370 -16.30 -12.77 -7.13
CA TYR A 370 -14.96 -12.19 -6.98
C TYR A 370 -14.92 -10.74 -7.46
N GLY A 371 -14.18 -9.91 -6.72
CA GLY A 371 -13.58 -8.69 -7.24
C GLY A 371 -12.25 -9.01 -7.91
N LEU A 372 -11.91 -8.23 -8.93
CA LEU A 372 -10.64 -8.28 -9.65
C LEU A 372 -9.77 -7.10 -9.22
N VAL A 373 -8.48 -7.11 -9.53
CA VAL A 373 -7.59 -5.96 -9.22
C VAL A 373 -8.07 -4.64 -9.82
N GLY A 374 -8.75 -4.65 -10.97
CA GLY A 374 -9.38 -3.46 -11.52
C GLY A 374 -10.49 -2.87 -10.64
N ASP A 375 -11.10 -3.66 -9.75
CA ASP A 375 -12.09 -3.17 -8.78
C ASP A 375 -11.45 -2.54 -7.53
N VAL A 376 -10.13 -2.67 -7.30
CA VAL A 376 -9.46 -1.98 -6.19
C VAL A 376 -9.52 -0.47 -6.43
N PRO A 377 -10.10 0.31 -5.52
CA PRO A 377 -10.38 1.72 -5.75
C PRO A 377 -9.09 2.54 -5.79
N GLN A 378 -9.12 3.69 -6.46
CA GLN A 378 -8.20 4.77 -6.13
C GLN A 378 -8.39 5.12 -4.64
N THR A 379 -7.32 5.42 -3.91
CA THR A 379 -7.42 5.66 -2.46
C THR A 379 -6.76 6.96 -2.06
N GLU A 380 -7.38 7.67 -1.11
CA GLU A 380 -6.64 8.56 -0.21
C GLU A 380 -5.59 7.72 0.58
N PRO A 381 -4.60 8.35 1.24
CA PRO A 381 -3.62 7.59 2.01
C PRO A 381 -4.29 6.64 3.02
N ALA A 382 -4.00 5.35 2.89
CA ALA A 382 -4.63 4.31 3.70
C ALA A 382 -3.65 3.24 4.17
N ALA A 383 -3.89 2.71 5.37
CA ALA A 383 -3.33 1.47 5.87
C ALA A 383 -4.32 0.32 5.61
N VAL A 384 -3.89 -0.70 4.85
CA VAL A 384 -4.73 -1.82 4.41
C VAL A 384 -4.27 -3.12 5.06
N LEU A 385 -5.14 -3.77 5.82
CA LEU A 385 -4.88 -5.04 6.50
C LEU A 385 -5.80 -6.10 5.90
N MET A 386 -5.22 -7.09 5.23
CA MET A 386 -6.00 -8.05 4.45
C MET A 386 -5.70 -9.49 4.87
N ILE A 387 -6.70 -10.14 5.48
CA ILE A 387 -6.72 -11.59 5.68
C ILE A 387 -7.14 -12.18 4.34
N HIS A 388 -6.16 -12.63 3.55
CA HIS A 388 -6.37 -13.14 2.20
C HIS A 388 -5.10 -13.86 1.70
N SER A 389 -5.29 -15.03 1.07
CA SER A 389 -4.20 -15.82 0.48
C SER A 389 -3.57 -15.11 -0.72
N PHE A 390 -2.25 -15.12 -0.83
CA PHE A 390 -1.54 -14.49 -1.97
C PHE A 390 -1.78 -12.99 -2.19
N SER A 391 -2.46 -12.28 -1.26
CA SER A 391 -2.80 -10.86 -1.44
C SER A 391 -1.57 -9.97 -1.61
N ALA A 392 -0.44 -10.37 -1.05
CA ALA A 392 0.85 -9.70 -1.16
C ALA A 392 1.88 -10.57 -1.89
N ALA A 393 1.45 -11.39 -2.85
CA ALA A 393 2.35 -12.17 -3.67
C ALA A 393 3.36 -11.25 -4.37
N GLU A 394 2.94 -10.37 -5.29
CA GLU A 394 3.88 -9.50 -6.03
C GLU A 394 3.57 -8.02 -5.77
N PRO A 395 4.00 -7.44 -4.63
CA PRO A 395 3.62 -6.07 -4.28
C PRO A 395 4.22 -4.99 -5.21
N ASN A 396 5.22 -5.34 -6.03
CA ASN A 396 5.76 -4.48 -7.09
C ASN A 396 4.94 -4.51 -8.39
N ASP A 397 4.08 -5.53 -8.58
CA ASP A 397 3.22 -5.62 -9.75
C ASP A 397 1.85 -5.01 -9.46
N PRO A 398 1.48 -3.88 -10.07
CA PRO A 398 0.21 -3.24 -9.83
C PRO A 398 -0.99 -4.07 -10.33
N ASN A 399 -0.78 -5.18 -11.06
CA ASN A 399 -1.83 -6.13 -11.44
C ASN A 399 -2.08 -7.23 -10.39
N THR A 400 -1.50 -7.08 -9.19
CA THR A 400 -1.86 -7.87 -8.01
C THR A 400 -2.57 -7.04 -6.95
N VAL A 401 -3.22 -7.67 -5.98
CA VAL A 401 -4.03 -7.01 -4.95
C VAL A 401 -3.20 -6.00 -4.14
N ALA A 402 -2.08 -6.42 -3.52
CA ALA A 402 -1.21 -5.51 -2.79
C ALA A 402 -0.62 -4.44 -3.69
N GLY A 403 -0.10 -4.84 -4.86
CA GLY A 403 0.51 -3.89 -5.79
C GLY A 403 -0.49 -2.82 -6.27
N ARG A 404 -1.74 -3.20 -6.53
CA ARG A 404 -2.80 -2.25 -6.89
C ARG A 404 -3.17 -1.32 -5.74
N TRP A 405 -3.32 -1.82 -4.52
CA TRP A 405 -3.56 -0.96 -3.35
C TRP A 405 -2.42 0.04 -3.13
N LEU A 406 -1.17 -0.43 -3.19
CA LEU A 406 0.03 0.39 -3.02
C LEU A 406 0.17 1.44 -4.13
N ALA A 407 -0.10 1.06 -5.38
CA ALA A 407 -0.10 1.96 -6.53
C ALA A 407 -1.23 3.00 -6.44
N ASN A 408 -2.37 2.62 -5.88
CA ASN A 408 -3.52 3.49 -5.73
C ASN A 408 -3.44 4.41 -4.51
N GLY A 409 -2.40 4.31 -3.66
CA GLY A 409 -2.14 5.24 -2.56
C GLY A 409 -2.09 4.61 -1.16
N ALA A 410 -2.20 3.30 -1.01
CA ALA A 410 -1.96 2.67 0.28
C ALA A 410 -0.49 2.85 0.70
N PHE A 411 -0.26 3.23 1.95
CA PHE A 411 1.08 3.41 2.50
C PHE A 411 1.50 2.32 3.48
N VAL A 412 0.53 1.58 4.01
CA VAL A 412 0.74 0.32 4.71
C VAL A 412 -0.10 -0.75 4.02
N PHE A 413 0.49 -1.92 3.80
CA PHE A 413 -0.23 -3.12 3.38
C PHE A 413 0.22 -4.33 4.20
N PHE A 414 -0.72 -5.08 4.77
CA PHE A 414 -0.47 -6.35 5.41
C PHE A 414 -1.27 -7.45 4.74
N GLY A 415 -0.59 -8.55 4.41
CA GLY A 415 -1.18 -9.68 3.70
C GLY A 415 -0.25 -10.87 3.63
N SER A 416 -0.51 -11.76 2.68
CA SER A 416 0.25 -13.01 2.54
C SER A 416 0.89 -13.15 1.17
N ILE A 417 2.15 -13.62 1.12
CA ILE A 417 2.87 -13.88 -0.14
C ILE A 417 2.44 -15.18 -0.82
N HIS A 418 1.81 -16.08 -0.06
CA HIS A 418 1.42 -17.42 -0.47
C HIS A 418 0.15 -17.85 0.31
N GLU A 419 -0.40 -19.03 0.07
CA GLU A 419 -1.47 -19.62 0.89
C GLU A 419 -1.01 -19.82 2.36
N PRO A 420 -1.53 -19.08 3.36
CA PRO A 420 -1.00 -19.05 4.72
C PRO A 420 -1.71 -19.99 5.71
N PHE A 421 -2.87 -20.55 5.36
CA PHE A 421 -3.90 -21.00 6.30
C PHE A 421 -4.47 -19.88 7.16
N LEU A 422 -5.77 -19.92 7.42
CA LEU A 422 -6.48 -18.91 8.21
C LEU A 422 -5.86 -18.67 9.61
N PRO A 423 -5.47 -19.69 10.39
CA PRO A 423 -4.87 -19.50 11.72
C PRO A 423 -3.52 -18.80 11.76
N ALA A 424 -2.90 -18.49 10.60
CA ALA A 424 -1.70 -17.66 10.55
C ALA A 424 -1.99 -16.19 10.88
N PHE A 425 -3.21 -15.73 10.62
CA PHE A 425 -3.62 -14.38 10.96
C PHE A 425 -4.09 -14.32 12.41
N ARG A 426 -3.81 -13.23 13.10
CA ARG A 426 -4.53 -12.93 14.35
C ARG A 426 -5.99 -12.62 14.04
N THR A 427 -6.88 -12.94 14.97
CA THR A 427 -8.29 -12.60 14.81
C THR A 427 -8.46 -11.08 14.75
N PRO A 428 -9.38 -10.55 13.93
CA PRO A 428 -9.59 -9.12 13.80
C PRO A 428 -9.91 -8.43 15.12
N GLU A 429 -10.66 -9.08 16.02
CA GLU A 429 -10.99 -8.55 17.34
C GLU A 429 -9.75 -8.34 18.20
N LEU A 430 -8.81 -9.30 18.20
CA LEU A 430 -7.55 -9.16 18.92
C LEU A 430 -6.70 -8.06 18.30
N VAL A 431 -6.57 -8.02 16.97
CA VAL A 431 -5.82 -6.97 16.26
C VAL A 431 -6.37 -5.58 16.63
N ALA A 432 -7.69 -5.38 16.55
CA ALA A 432 -8.32 -4.10 16.91
C ALA A 432 -8.09 -3.71 18.37
N THR A 433 -8.12 -4.68 19.29
CA THR A 433 -7.85 -4.44 20.73
C THR A 433 -6.39 -4.05 20.98
N LEU A 434 -5.44 -4.65 20.24
CA LEU A 434 -4.03 -4.27 20.32
C LEU A 434 -3.79 -2.89 19.71
N ILE A 435 -4.44 -2.57 18.59
CA ILE A 435 -4.41 -1.23 17.99
C ILE A 435 -4.90 -0.17 18.99
N GLU A 436 -6.02 -0.42 19.66
CA GLU A 436 -6.55 0.46 20.69
C GLU A 436 -5.60 0.66 21.87
N ALA A 437 -4.82 -0.37 22.23
CA ALA A 437 -3.78 -0.27 23.23
C ALA A 437 -2.54 0.53 22.77
N GLY A 438 -2.54 1.09 21.55
CA GLY A 438 -1.44 1.87 20.99
C GLY A 438 -0.30 1.01 20.45
N MET A 439 -0.57 -0.24 20.09
CA MET A 439 0.41 -1.14 19.50
C MET A 439 0.75 -0.71 18.06
N PRO A 440 2.04 -0.71 17.65
CA PRO A 440 2.39 -0.62 16.23
C PRO A 440 1.69 -1.70 15.42
N LEU A 441 1.25 -1.36 14.21
CA LEU A 441 0.39 -2.24 13.41
C LEU A 441 1.06 -3.60 13.15
N VAL A 442 2.34 -3.61 12.79
CA VAL A 442 3.08 -4.87 12.57
C VAL A 442 3.07 -5.77 13.80
N ALA A 443 3.29 -5.19 14.99
CA ALA A 443 3.30 -5.89 16.25
C ALA A 443 1.90 -6.35 16.67
N ALA A 444 0.85 -5.61 16.30
CA ALA A 444 -0.54 -6.00 16.49
C ALA A 444 -0.96 -7.18 15.61
N MET A 445 -0.33 -7.36 14.44
CA MET A 445 -0.72 -8.39 13.46
C MET A 445 0.16 -9.64 13.49
N ARG A 446 1.46 -9.50 13.77
CA ARG A 446 2.42 -10.60 13.79
C ARG A 446 2.31 -11.43 15.06
N GLN A 447 2.03 -12.71 14.90
CA GLN A 447 1.93 -13.65 16.01
C GLN A 447 3.22 -13.73 16.84
N SER A 448 3.01 -13.90 18.15
CA SER A 448 4.01 -14.12 19.18
C SER A 448 4.49 -15.57 19.17
N PRO A 449 5.61 -15.89 19.84
CA PRO A 449 6.17 -17.24 19.87
C PRO A 449 5.21 -18.31 20.43
N PHE A 450 4.20 -17.89 21.20
CA PHE A 450 3.24 -18.76 21.89
C PHE A 450 1.91 -18.93 21.16
N GLU A 451 1.73 -18.26 20.01
CA GLU A 451 0.55 -18.40 19.15
C GLU A 451 0.75 -19.49 18.08
N ALA A 452 -0.33 -19.89 17.40
CA ALA A 452 -0.39 -21.08 16.55
C ALA A 452 0.66 -21.11 15.42
N ARG A 453 0.96 -19.95 14.84
CA ARG A 453 1.94 -19.70 13.77
C ARG A 453 2.97 -18.66 14.22
N GLY A 454 3.50 -18.86 15.43
CA GLY A 454 4.55 -18.02 16.00
C GLY A 454 5.91 -18.14 15.32
N GLU A 455 6.14 -19.15 14.48
CA GLU A 455 7.32 -19.36 13.63
C GLU A 455 7.38 -18.43 12.40
N PRO A 456 8.54 -18.25 11.72
CA PRO A 456 8.58 -17.54 10.44
C PRO A 456 7.58 -18.13 9.44
N TRP A 457 6.75 -17.26 8.86
CA TRP A 457 5.63 -17.68 8.02
C TRP A 457 5.52 -16.85 6.73
N LYS A 458 4.33 -16.88 6.11
CA LYS A 458 4.02 -16.34 4.78
C LYS A 458 3.46 -14.92 4.79
N LEU A 459 3.29 -14.33 5.97
CA LEU A 459 2.72 -12.99 6.09
C LEU A 459 3.80 -11.93 5.91
N VAL A 460 3.42 -10.76 5.42
CA VAL A 460 4.31 -9.61 5.20
C VAL A 460 3.65 -8.32 5.68
N PHE A 461 4.50 -7.39 6.13
CA PHE A 461 4.09 -6.03 6.47
C PHE A 461 4.89 -5.08 5.59
N LEU A 462 4.19 -4.41 4.68
CA LEU A 462 4.76 -3.44 3.75
C LEU A 462 4.45 -2.04 4.30
N GLY A 463 5.47 -1.33 4.76
CA GLY A 463 5.37 -0.02 5.42
C GLY A 463 6.30 0.11 6.62
N ASP A 464 6.18 1.25 7.31
CA ASP A 464 6.94 1.56 8.53
C ASP A 464 6.48 0.67 9.71
N PRO A 465 7.36 -0.18 10.27
CA PRO A 465 7.00 -1.07 11.37
C PRO A 465 6.64 -0.33 12.67
N LEU A 466 6.98 0.96 12.81
CA LEU A 466 6.59 1.79 13.96
C LEU A 466 5.24 2.48 13.78
N TYR A 467 4.58 2.37 12.63
CA TYR A 467 3.29 3.02 12.42
C TYR A 467 2.23 2.52 13.41
N GLN A 468 1.58 3.46 14.08
CA GLN A 468 0.55 3.24 15.10
C GLN A 468 -0.68 4.03 14.71
N VAL A 469 -1.87 3.49 14.98
CA VAL A 469 -3.11 4.26 14.87
C VAL A 469 -3.37 4.92 16.22
N LYS A 470 -3.37 6.24 16.24
CA LYS A 470 -3.69 7.02 17.44
C LYS A 470 -5.18 7.30 17.52
N SER A 471 -5.70 7.45 18.73
CA SER A 471 -7.10 7.82 18.95
C SER A 471 -7.39 9.20 18.36
N ALA A 472 -8.48 9.33 17.59
CA ALA A 472 -8.95 10.63 17.10
C ALA A 472 -9.44 11.55 18.24
N THR A 473 -9.68 10.98 19.44
CA THR A 473 -10.03 11.76 20.64
C THR A 473 -8.83 12.39 21.32
N ARG A 474 -7.60 11.95 21.02
CA ARG A 474 -6.40 12.67 21.46
C ARG A 474 -6.24 13.89 20.57
N PRO A 475 -6.04 15.10 21.13
CA PRO A 475 -5.74 16.26 20.32
C PRO A 475 -4.52 15.95 19.46
N SER A 476 -4.63 16.12 18.14
CA SER A 476 -3.43 16.15 17.30
C SER A 476 -2.52 17.24 17.87
N PRO A 477 -1.22 16.98 18.05
CA PRO A 477 -0.30 18.01 18.51
C PRO A 477 -0.45 19.24 17.61
N SER A 478 -0.62 20.41 18.22
CA SER A 478 -0.77 21.67 17.48
C SER A 478 0.43 21.85 16.57
N ARG A 479 0.17 22.00 15.26
CA ARG A 479 1.23 22.28 14.29
C ARG A 479 1.73 23.71 14.46
N LEU A 480 3.04 23.90 14.38
CA LEU A 480 3.66 25.22 14.42
C LEU A 480 3.35 25.97 13.12
N ALA A 481 2.95 27.24 13.21
CA ALA A 481 2.67 27.99 11.98
C ALA A 481 3.98 28.21 11.20
N PRO A 482 3.98 28.15 9.85
CA PRO A 482 5.21 28.21 9.06
C PRO A 482 6.04 29.49 9.25
N LYS A 483 5.39 30.59 9.61
CA LYS A 483 6.06 31.88 9.90
C LYS A 483 6.87 31.86 11.21
N ASP A 484 6.54 30.96 12.12
CA ASP A 484 7.14 30.88 13.45
C ASP A 484 8.38 29.96 13.46
N TRP A 485 8.75 29.38 12.30
CA TRP A 485 9.98 28.62 12.11
C TRP A 485 10.88 29.29 11.04
N PRO A 486 11.88 30.08 11.44
CA PRO A 486 12.67 30.92 10.52
C PRO A 486 13.42 30.15 9.42
N ALA A 487 13.87 28.92 9.70
CA ALA A 487 14.74 28.15 8.79
C ALA A 487 14.10 27.87 7.41
N ALA A 488 12.77 27.79 7.34
CA ALA A 488 12.03 27.64 6.08
C ALA A 488 11.05 28.78 5.78
N ALA A 489 11.03 29.83 6.59
CA ALA A 489 10.08 30.92 6.43
C ALA A 489 10.19 31.61 5.05
N SER A 490 11.39 31.69 4.49
CA SER A 490 11.68 32.36 3.20
C SER A 490 11.49 31.48 1.96
N TRP A 491 11.11 30.20 2.11
CA TRP A 491 11.06 29.29 0.96
C TRP A 491 9.97 29.67 -0.04
N PRO A 492 10.21 29.52 -1.36
CA PRO A 492 9.22 29.85 -2.38
C PRO A 492 7.90 29.10 -2.15
N ARG A 493 6.81 29.85 -1.98
CA ARG A 493 5.46 29.29 -1.80
C ARG A 493 4.79 29.06 -3.16
N TYR A 494 4.04 27.98 -3.28
CA TYR A 494 3.09 27.84 -4.38
C TYR A 494 1.96 28.86 -4.22
N ALA A 495 1.85 29.79 -5.15
CA ALA A 495 0.81 30.81 -5.13
C ALA A 495 -0.09 30.66 -6.37
N ALA A 496 -1.36 30.98 -6.20
CA ALA A 496 -2.28 31.09 -7.33
C ALA A 496 -1.77 32.20 -8.28
N THR A 497 -1.62 31.86 -9.55
CA THR A 497 -1.30 32.79 -10.62
C THR A 497 -2.55 33.04 -11.48
N PRO A 498 -2.67 34.21 -12.15
CA PRO A 498 -3.79 34.47 -13.04
C PRO A 498 -3.91 33.38 -14.11
N GLN A 499 -5.14 32.98 -14.44
CA GLN A 499 -5.39 31.99 -15.49
C GLN A 499 -4.82 32.50 -16.82
N PRO A 500 -4.07 31.67 -17.57
CA PRO A 500 -3.58 32.05 -18.89
C PRO A 500 -4.71 32.43 -19.83
N ALA A 501 -4.41 33.29 -20.81
CA ALA A 501 -5.34 33.65 -21.86
C ALA A 501 -5.80 32.40 -22.65
N ALA A 502 -6.97 32.49 -23.28
CA ALA A 502 -7.58 31.36 -23.99
C ALA A 502 -6.72 30.85 -25.18
N ASP A 503 -5.88 31.72 -25.74
CA ASP A 503 -4.94 31.44 -26.84
C ASP A 503 -3.55 31.00 -26.35
N ALA A 504 -3.33 30.86 -25.03
CA ALA A 504 -2.09 30.35 -24.49
C ALA A 504 -1.83 28.89 -24.91
N SER A 505 -0.56 28.52 -25.04
CA SER A 505 -0.17 27.16 -25.38
C SER A 505 -0.67 26.14 -24.33
N ASN A 506 -0.90 24.90 -24.77
CA ASN A 506 -1.31 23.82 -23.87
C ASN A 506 -0.29 23.57 -22.75
N ASP A 507 1.00 23.72 -23.03
CA ASP A 507 2.08 23.64 -22.04
C ASP A 507 1.91 24.71 -20.95
N ALA A 508 1.68 25.96 -21.33
CA ALA A 508 1.49 27.06 -20.38
C ALA A 508 0.23 26.84 -19.52
N ARG A 509 -0.85 26.36 -20.13
CA ARG A 509 -2.10 26.02 -19.44
C ARG A 509 -1.92 24.88 -18.44
N LEU A 510 -1.16 23.84 -18.80
CA LEU A 510 -0.86 22.73 -17.91
C LEU A 510 0.05 23.16 -16.74
N ILE A 511 1.12 23.91 -17.01
CA ILE A 511 2.02 24.40 -15.96
C ILE A 511 1.24 25.25 -14.96
N TRP A 512 0.38 26.15 -15.45
CA TRP A 512 -0.54 26.91 -14.60
C TRP A 512 -1.49 26.00 -13.82
N ALA A 513 -2.07 24.98 -14.46
CA ALA A 513 -3.01 24.07 -13.81
C ALA A 513 -2.35 23.30 -12.66
N VAL A 514 -1.12 22.80 -12.85
CA VAL A 514 -0.33 22.14 -11.80
C VAL A 514 -0.08 23.09 -10.63
N GLN A 515 0.44 24.29 -10.89
CA GLN A 515 0.71 25.29 -9.84
C GLN A 515 -0.55 25.67 -9.07
N THR A 516 -1.66 25.90 -9.79
CA THR A 516 -2.95 26.24 -9.23
C THR A 516 -3.54 25.09 -8.41
N ALA A 517 -3.40 23.85 -8.87
CA ALA A 517 -3.88 22.68 -8.14
C ALA A 517 -3.13 22.50 -6.82
N VAL A 518 -1.81 22.66 -6.82
CA VAL A 518 -1.01 22.64 -5.59
C VAL A 518 -1.44 23.78 -4.66
N ALA A 519 -1.56 25.02 -5.15
CA ALA A 519 -1.97 26.15 -4.34
C ALA A 519 -3.37 25.95 -3.70
N GLN A 520 -4.32 25.36 -4.42
CA GLN A 520 -5.68 25.09 -3.92
C GLN A 520 -5.75 24.02 -2.82
N LEU A 521 -4.68 23.23 -2.64
CA LEU A 521 -4.59 22.20 -1.59
C LEU A 521 -4.14 22.76 -0.24
N GLU A 522 -3.74 24.04 -0.17
CA GLU A 522 -3.53 24.72 1.11
C GLU A 522 -4.87 24.96 1.83
N HIS A 523 -4.97 24.56 3.10
CA HIS A 523 -6.18 24.72 3.90
C HIS A 523 -6.54 26.20 4.14
N ALA A 524 -5.53 27.08 4.18
CA ALA A 524 -5.69 28.52 4.44
C ALA A 524 -6.01 29.35 3.19
N SER A 525 -6.44 28.74 2.08
CA SER A 525 -6.84 29.42 0.85
C SER A 525 -8.13 30.23 1.05
N GLY A 526 -8.03 31.35 1.76
CA GLY A 526 -9.14 32.22 2.10
C GLY A 526 -9.83 32.80 0.87
N GLY A 527 -11.15 32.61 0.78
CA GLY A 527 -12.11 33.40 0.02
C GLY A 527 -12.02 33.42 -1.52
N SER A 528 -10.89 33.02 -2.12
CA SER A 528 -10.73 33.03 -3.57
C SER A 528 -11.48 31.87 -4.21
N PRO A 529 -12.26 32.10 -5.28
CA PRO A 529 -12.92 31.02 -6.00
C PRO A 529 -11.91 29.96 -6.45
N ARG A 530 -12.17 28.68 -6.15
CA ARG A 530 -11.36 27.59 -6.68
C ARG A 530 -11.55 27.51 -8.19
N ALA A 531 -10.45 27.63 -8.93
CA ALA A 531 -10.44 27.44 -10.37
C ALA A 531 -10.96 26.05 -10.75
N ASN A 532 -11.72 25.97 -11.83
CA ASN A 532 -12.24 24.71 -12.35
C ASN A 532 -11.18 23.97 -13.15
N LEU A 533 -10.27 23.28 -12.47
CA LEU A 533 -9.15 22.58 -13.11
C LEU A 533 -9.59 21.54 -14.13
N ALA A 534 -10.68 20.80 -13.86
CA ALA A 534 -11.20 19.81 -14.80
C ALA A 534 -11.56 20.43 -16.16
N GLU A 535 -12.21 21.60 -16.18
CA GLU A 535 -12.56 22.31 -17.41
C GLU A 535 -11.33 22.79 -18.18
N VAL A 536 -10.30 23.28 -17.48
CA VAL A 536 -9.06 23.69 -18.13
C VAL A 536 -8.33 22.49 -18.73
N LEU A 537 -8.27 21.38 -18.01
CA LEU A 537 -7.58 20.16 -18.43
C LEU A 537 -8.30 19.46 -19.59
N THR A 538 -9.63 19.39 -19.60
CA THR A 538 -10.36 18.78 -20.72
C THR A 538 -10.27 19.60 -22.02
N ALA A 539 -9.95 20.90 -21.92
CA ALA A 539 -9.70 21.76 -23.07
C ALA A 539 -8.23 21.78 -23.54
N ILE A 540 -7.33 21.02 -22.91
CA ILE A 540 -5.94 20.84 -23.37
C ILE A 540 -5.88 19.70 -24.40
N GLN A 541 -5.19 19.92 -25.52
CA GLN A 541 -4.97 18.89 -26.52
C GLN A 541 -3.68 18.12 -26.21
N ARG A 542 -3.82 16.93 -25.62
CA ARG A 542 -2.70 16.06 -25.19
C ARG A 542 -1.61 15.88 -26.26
N PRO A 543 -1.90 15.65 -27.56
CA PRO A 543 -0.86 15.48 -28.58
C PRO A 543 0.00 16.72 -28.86
N GLN A 544 -0.44 17.91 -28.39
CA GLN A 544 0.30 19.16 -28.53
C GLN A 544 1.15 19.50 -27.30
N LEU A 545 1.15 18.65 -26.27
CA LEU A 545 1.99 18.84 -25.09
C LEU A 545 3.44 18.47 -25.39
N GLY A 546 4.37 19.18 -24.76
CA GLY A 546 5.77 18.77 -24.72
C GLY A 546 5.92 17.32 -24.19
N PRO A 547 6.87 16.50 -24.69
CA PRO A 547 6.98 15.08 -24.34
C PRO A 547 7.09 14.78 -22.83
N GLY A 548 7.73 15.68 -22.07
CA GLY A 548 7.87 15.54 -20.62
C GLY A 548 6.64 15.93 -19.80
N LEU A 549 5.62 16.54 -20.41
CA LEU A 549 4.45 17.06 -19.73
C LEU A 549 3.26 16.09 -19.71
N THR A 550 3.24 15.13 -20.62
CA THR A 550 2.16 14.15 -20.75
C THR A 550 1.89 13.35 -19.46
N PRO A 551 2.90 12.83 -18.73
CA PRO A 551 2.64 12.14 -17.46
C PRO A 551 1.97 13.03 -16.41
N PHE A 552 2.38 14.31 -16.34
CA PHE A 552 1.77 15.29 -15.43
C PHE A 552 0.33 15.60 -15.81
N PHE A 553 0.04 15.74 -17.11
CA PHE A 553 -1.31 15.93 -17.61
C PHE A 553 -2.22 14.75 -17.27
N ASP A 554 -1.79 13.53 -17.60
CA ASP A 554 -2.59 12.32 -17.38
C ASP A 554 -2.90 12.13 -15.88
N ALA A 555 -1.91 12.35 -15.00
CA ALA A 555 -2.09 12.26 -13.55
C ALA A 555 -3.01 13.35 -12.99
N LEU A 556 -2.84 14.61 -13.42
CA LEU A 556 -3.65 15.73 -12.94
C LEU A 556 -5.10 15.66 -13.44
N LEU A 557 -5.30 15.22 -14.68
CA LEU A 557 -6.63 14.97 -15.25
C LEU A 557 -7.37 13.88 -14.46
N ALA A 558 -6.67 12.77 -14.16
CA ALA A 558 -7.23 11.70 -13.36
C ALA A 558 -7.65 12.19 -11.97
N ASP A 559 -6.77 12.94 -11.30
CA ASP A 559 -7.07 13.54 -10.01
C ASP A 559 -8.31 14.44 -10.05
N ALA A 560 -8.33 15.41 -10.98
CA ALA A 560 -9.39 16.40 -11.09
C ALA A 560 -10.78 15.77 -11.35
N LEU A 561 -10.86 14.77 -12.25
CA LEU A 561 -12.12 14.13 -12.61
C LEU A 561 -12.60 13.13 -11.54
N LEU A 562 -11.70 12.39 -10.91
CA LEU A 562 -12.08 11.47 -9.82
C LEU A 562 -12.58 12.22 -8.58
N GLN A 563 -11.96 13.35 -8.23
CA GLN A 563 -12.44 14.18 -7.11
C GLN A 563 -13.83 14.79 -7.38
N LYS A 564 -14.22 14.94 -8.65
CA LYS A 564 -15.56 15.38 -9.07
C LYS A 564 -16.57 14.24 -9.24
N ASN A 565 -16.18 13.01 -8.97
CA ASN A 565 -16.98 11.82 -9.25
C ASN A 565 -17.38 11.69 -10.72
N GLN A 566 -16.41 11.88 -11.63
CA GLN A 566 -16.58 11.74 -13.07
C GLN A 566 -15.71 10.61 -13.68
N PRO A 567 -15.72 9.37 -13.13
CA PRO A 567 -14.88 8.29 -13.65
C PRO A 567 -15.20 7.88 -15.09
N GLY A 568 -16.45 8.06 -15.55
CA GLY A 568 -16.85 7.75 -16.93
C GLY A 568 -16.27 8.71 -17.96
N GLU A 569 -16.20 10.00 -17.63
CA GLU A 569 -15.55 11.02 -18.47
C GLU A 569 -14.05 10.75 -18.53
N LEU A 570 -13.42 10.50 -17.38
CA LEU A 570 -12.00 10.14 -17.30
C LEU A 570 -11.69 8.88 -18.13
N GLY A 571 -12.46 7.81 -17.96
CA GLY A 571 -12.29 6.58 -18.72
C GLY A 571 -12.42 6.80 -20.22
N THR A 572 -13.35 7.67 -20.66
CA THR A 572 -13.50 8.02 -22.08
C THR A 572 -12.25 8.75 -22.60
N LEU A 573 -11.75 9.74 -21.87
CA LEU A 573 -10.57 10.51 -22.27
C LEU A 573 -9.30 9.64 -22.32
N LEU A 574 -9.08 8.78 -21.31
CA LEU A 574 -7.93 7.89 -21.29
C LEU A 574 -8.00 6.79 -22.36
N ALA A 575 -9.20 6.34 -22.72
CA ALA A 575 -9.39 5.36 -23.79
C ALA A 575 -9.00 5.90 -25.18
N LEU A 576 -9.01 7.24 -25.38
CA LEU A 576 -8.55 7.87 -26.62
C LEU A 576 -7.03 7.81 -26.80
N ILE A 577 -6.27 7.60 -25.73
CA ILE A 577 -4.82 7.44 -25.80
C ILE A 577 -4.53 6.11 -26.51
N PRO A 578 -3.73 6.08 -27.59
CA PRO A 578 -3.34 4.84 -28.26
C PRO A 578 -2.68 3.86 -27.27
N THR A 579 -2.98 2.56 -27.37
CA THR A 579 -2.49 1.54 -26.40
C THR A 579 -0.98 1.57 -26.24
N ALA A 580 -0.22 1.79 -27.32
CA ALA A 580 1.24 1.87 -27.31
C ALA A 580 1.79 3.11 -26.58
N GLU A 581 0.97 4.14 -26.37
CA GLU A 581 1.33 5.39 -25.68
C GLU A 581 0.85 5.44 -24.22
N ARG A 582 0.11 4.42 -23.77
CA ARG A 582 -0.40 4.39 -22.39
C ARG A 582 0.72 4.01 -21.44
N SER A 583 1.00 4.88 -20.48
CA SER A 583 1.86 4.51 -19.35
C SER A 583 1.19 3.43 -18.50
N PRO A 584 1.97 2.69 -17.67
CA PRO A 584 1.39 1.74 -16.71
C PRO A 584 0.35 2.39 -15.78
N ALA A 585 0.56 3.64 -15.36
CA ALA A 585 -0.39 4.40 -14.54
C ALA A 585 -1.69 4.69 -15.29
N VAL A 586 -1.62 5.15 -16.55
CA VAL A 586 -2.80 5.38 -17.40
C VAL A 586 -3.60 4.11 -17.59
N THR A 587 -2.93 2.99 -17.91
CA THR A 587 -3.57 1.68 -18.09
C THR A 587 -4.30 1.25 -16.82
N ARG A 588 -3.66 1.37 -15.66
CA ARG A 588 -4.26 1.09 -14.35
C ARG A 588 -5.51 1.94 -14.10
N ILE A 589 -5.42 3.25 -14.27
CA ILE A 589 -6.52 4.18 -13.96
C ILE A 589 -7.69 3.96 -14.93
N LEU A 590 -7.41 3.75 -16.22
CA LEU A 590 -8.40 3.41 -17.22
C LEU A 590 -9.13 2.12 -16.84
N GLU A 591 -8.40 1.08 -16.45
CA GLU A 591 -8.98 -0.17 -16.01
C GLU A 591 -9.91 0.05 -14.80
N THR A 592 -9.46 0.77 -13.76
CA THR A 592 -10.32 1.09 -12.60
C THR A 592 -11.60 1.82 -13.02
N CYS A 593 -11.50 2.80 -13.92
CA CYS A 593 -12.67 3.52 -14.45
C CYS A 593 -13.62 2.59 -15.22
N GLN A 594 -13.08 1.68 -16.04
CA GLN A 594 -13.87 0.70 -16.78
C GLN A 594 -14.60 -0.26 -15.85
N PHE A 595 -13.95 -0.77 -14.80
CA PHE A 595 -14.60 -1.65 -13.83
C PHE A 595 -15.71 -0.95 -13.03
N LEU A 596 -15.45 0.27 -12.56
CA LEU A 596 -16.46 1.13 -11.92
C LEU A 596 -17.68 1.35 -12.84
N MET A 597 -17.41 1.65 -14.12
CA MET A 597 -18.47 1.94 -15.07
C MET A 597 -19.24 0.71 -15.52
N LEU A 598 -18.57 -0.43 -15.66
CA LEU A 598 -19.22 -1.70 -15.91
C LEU A 598 -20.23 -1.99 -14.79
N GLU A 599 -19.81 -1.95 -13.53
CA GLU A 599 -20.70 -2.19 -12.39
C GLU A 599 -21.86 -1.18 -12.34
N HIS A 600 -21.58 0.11 -12.57
CA HIS A 600 -22.61 1.14 -12.63
C HIS A 600 -23.69 0.83 -13.67
N TYR A 601 -23.30 0.45 -14.90
CA TYR A 601 -24.24 0.13 -15.96
C TYR A 601 -24.97 -1.21 -15.73
N LEU A 602 -24.30 -2.21 -15.15
CA LEU A 602 -24.94 -3.47 -14.75
C LEU A 602 -26.05 -3.22 -13.72
N LYS A 603 -25.78 -2.43 -12.68
CA LYS A 603 -26.76 -2.07 -11.65
C LYS A 603 -27.98 -1.35 -12.21
N ARG A 604 -27.78 -0.49 -13.21
CA ARG A 604 -28.84 0.27 -13.89
C ARG A 604 -29.49 -0.48 -15.06
N ARG A 605 -29.02 -1.70 -15.35
CA ARG A 605 -29.44 -2.52 -16.49
C ARG A 605 -29.30 -1.80 -17.85
N GLU A 606 -28.29 -0.94 -17.99
CA GLU A 606 -27.98 -0.18 -19.21
C GLU A 606 -27.14 -1.03 -20.18
N PHE A 607 -27.75 -2.05 -20.80
CA PHE A 607 -27.07 -3.08 -21.60
C PHE A 607 -26.07 -2.51 -22.63
N ALA A 608 -26.52 -1.62 -23.52
CA ALA A 608 -25.66 -1.07 -24.58
C ALA A 608 -24.45 -0.27 -24.06
N ARG A 609 -24.53 0.28 -22.84
CA ARG A 609 -23.39 0.96 -22.22
C ARG A 609 -22.44 -0.03 -21.56
N ALA A 610 -22.97 -1.01 -20.84
CA ALA A 610 -22.20 -2.10 -20.24
C ALA A 610 -21.44 -2.90 -21.33
N GLU A 611 -22.10 -3.18 -22.46
CA GLU A 611 -21.56 -3.86 -23.63
C GLU A 611 -20.29 -3.19 -24.17
N ARG A 612 -20.30 -1.85 -24.31
CA ARG A 612 -19.14 -1.10 -24.79
C ARG A 612 -17.95 -1.21 -23.84
N VAL A 613 -18.19 -1.05 -22.54
CA VAL A 613 -17.15 -1.18 -21.52
C VAL A 613 -16.59 -2.61 -21.47
N TRP A 614 -17.45 -3.62 -21.50
CA TRP A 614 -17.05 -5.02 -21.58
C TRP A 614 -16.20 -5.30 -22.83
N SER A 615 -16.60 -4.76 -23.99
CA SER A 615 -15.89 -4.95 -25.25
C SER A 615 -14.47 -4.38 -25.23
N ASP A 616 -14.23 -3.32 -24.46
CA ASP A 616 -12.89 -2.76 -24.29
C ASP A 616 -12.08 -3.59 -23.27
N LEU A 617 -12.71 -4.04 -22.19
CA LEU A 617 -12.07 -4.91 -21.20
C LEU A 617 -11.68 -6.28 -21.78
N ILE A 618 -12.48 -6.87 -22.67
CA ILE A 618 -12.18 -8.21 -23.20
C ILE A 618 -11.03 -8.21 -24.23
N ARG A 619 -10.65 -7.04 -24.77
CA ARG A 619 -9.55 -6.90 -25.73
C ARG A 619 -8.16 -6.82 -25.07
N SER A 620 -8.10 -6.61 -23.77
CA SER A 620 -6.82 -6.58 -23.05
C SER A 620 -6.20 -7.97 -23.00
N GLU A 621 -4.88 -8.06 -23.12
CA GLU A 621 -4.14 -9.29 -22.86
C GLU A 621 -4.25 -9.66 -21.38
N ARG A 622 -5.17 -10.57 -21.07
CA ARG A 622 -5.41 -11.09 -19.72
C ARG A 622 -5.51 -12.62 -19.75
N PRO A 623 -5.23 -13.29 -18.63
CA PRO A 623 -5.50 -14.71 -18.48
C PRO A 623 -6.98 -15.05 -18.76
N PRO A 624 -7.27 -16.21 -19.39
CA PRO A 624 -8.64 -16.61 -19.73
C PRO A 624 -9.62 -16.61 -18.53
N ASP A 625 -9.18 -17.03 -17.35
CA ASP A 625 -10.02 -17.09 -16.14
C ASP A 625 -10.45 -15.70 -15.63
N ILE A 626 -9.65 -14.66 -15.90
CA ILE A 626 -10.01 -13.27 -15.62
C ILE A 626 -11.02 -12.77 -16.66
N LEU A 627 -10.81 -13.09 -17.94
CA LEU A 627 -11.73 -12.76 -19.02
C LEU A 627 -13.10 -13.44 -18.83
N GLU A 628 -13.12 -14.68 -18.31
CA GLU A 628 -14.33 -15.40 -17.93
C GLU A 628 -15.11 -14.66 -16.84
N GLN A 629 -14.43 -14.19 -15.79
CA GLN A 629 -15.07 -13.42 -14.71
C GLN A 629 -15.65 -12.09 -15.21
N ILE A 630 -14.91 -11.36 -16.06
CA ILE A 630 -15.39 -10.12 -16.67
C ILE A 630 -16.64 -10.40 -17.52
N THR A 631 -16.61 -11.47 -18.32
CA THR A 631 -17.74 -11.88 -19.19
C THR A 631 -18.93 -12.35 -18.36
N GLY A 632 -18.70 -13.09 -17.28
CA GLY A 632 -19.74 -13.56 -16.37
C GLY A 632 -20.53 -12.44 -15.70
N ARG A 633 -19.92 -11.25 -15.50
CA ARG A 633 -20.66 -10.08 -14.98
C ARG A 633 -21.75 -9.60 -15.95
N MET A 634 -21.46 -9.62 -17.27
CA MET A 634 -22.42 -9.24 -18.31
C MET A 634 -23.56 -10.25 -18.44
N SER A 635 -23.30 -11.52 -18.16
CA SER A 635 -24.28 -12.60 -18.25
C SER A 635 -25.56 -12.34 -17.45
N VAL A 636 -25.47 -11.56 -16.36
CA VAL A 636 -26.62 -11.18 -15.51
C VAL A 636 -27.63 -10.30 -16.26
N LEU A 637 -27.20 -9.55 -17.28
CA LEU A 637 -28.10 -8.75 -18.10
C LEU A 637 -28.81 -9.55 -19.19
N ALA A 638 -28.41 -10.80 -19.45
CA ALA A 638 -29.03 -11.68 -20.44
C ALA A 638 -30.33 -12.34 -19.91
N ASP A 639 -31.16 -11.57 -19.19
CA ASP A 639 -32.32 -12.04 -18.44
C ASP A 639 -33.62 -12.07 -19.26
N SER A 640 -33.71 -11.28 -20.33
CA SER A 640 -34.83 -11.26 -21.28
C SER A 640 -34.47 -11.90 -22.63
N PRO A 641 -35.45 -12.40 -23.42
CA PRO A 641 -35.19 -12.87 -24.78
C PRO A 641 -34.49 -11.82 -25.66
N THR A 642 -34.88 -10.55 -25.54
CA THR A 642 -34.28 -9.43 -26.26
C THR A 642 -32.82 -9.23 -25.88
N HIS A 643 -32.50 -9.20 -24.58
CA HIS A 643 -31.11 -9.06 -24.12
C HIS A 643 -30.27 -10.29 -24.48
N ARG A 644 -30.82 -11.51 -24.41
CA ARG A 644 -30.14 -12.73 -24.86
C ARG A 644 -29.78 -12.68 -26.34
N ALA A 645 -30.71 -12.22 -27.18
CA ALA A 645 -30.46 -12.07 -28.61
C ALA A 645 -29.36 -11.03 -28.89
N ALA A 646 -29.42 -9.87 -28.23
CA ALA A 646 -28.40 -8.82 -28.35
C ALA A 646 -27.02 -9.31 -27.89
N TRP A 647 -26.94 -9.93 -26.72
CA TRP A 647 -25.71 -10.50 -26.16
C TRP A 647 -25.11 -11.57 -27.08
N ARG A 648 -25.93 -12.48 -27.60
CA ARG A 648 -25.49 -13.50 -28.57
C ARG A 648 -24.92 -12.88 -29.84
N ALA A 649 -25.60 -11.89 -30.42
CA ALA A 649 -25.13 -11.22 -31.63
C ALA A 649 -23.76 -10.56 -31.41
N MET A 650 -23.59 -9.92 -30.25
CA MET A 650 -22.33 -9.28 -29.87
C MET A 650 -21.21 -10.30 -29.62
N LEU A 651 -21.47 -11.42 -28.93
CA LEU A 651 -20.48 -12.50 -28.75
C LEU A 651 -19.99 -13.05 -30.10
N ILE A 652 -20.88 -13.22 -31.07
CA ILE A 652 -20.51 -13.65 -32.44
C ILE A 652 -19.61 -12.60 -33.10
N ALA A 653 -19.95 -11.32 -32.99
CA ALA A 653 -19.15 -10.23 -33.58
C ALA A 653 -17.76 -10.15 -32.94
N MET A 654 -17.69 -10.20 -31.61
CA MET A 654 -16.43 -10.14 -30.88
C MET A 654 -15.56 -11.38 -31.06
N GLY A 655 -16.15 -12.58 -31.11
CA GLY A 655 -15.41 -13.82 -31.38
C GLY A 655 -14.72 -13.80 -32.74
N ARG A 656 -15.35 -13.21 -33.77
CA ARG A 656 -14.70 -13.00 -35.08
C ARG A 656 -13.54 -12.02 -35.02
N ARG A 657 -13.68 -10.95 -34.23
CA ARG A 657 -12.67 -9.88 -34.11
C ARG A 657 -11.46 -10.31 -33.27
N LEU A 658 -11.69 -11.15 -32.26
CA LEU A 658 -10.70 -11.60 -31.29
C LEU A 658 -10.28 -13.05 -31.50
N LYS A 659 -10.38 -13.52 -32.75
CA LYS A 659 -9.89 -14.82 -33.15
C LYS A 659 -8.40 -14.95 -32.85
N ASP A 660 -7.98 -16.12 -32.41
CA ASP A 660 -6.61 -16.47 -32.06
C ASP A 660 -6.05 -15.65 -30.87
N THR A 661 -6.93 -15.12 -30.01
CA THR A 661 -6.57 -14.44 -28.76
C THR A 661 -7.06 -15.22 -27.53
N PRO A 662 -6.53 -14.94 -26.32
CA PRO A 662 -7.02 -15.57 -25.08
C PRO A 662 -8.53 -15.37 -24.82
N ALA A 663 -9.15 -14.36 -25.43
CA ALA A 663 -10.58 -14.07 -25.29
C ALA A 663 -11.49 -14.99 -26.12
N GLU A 664 -11.00 -15.56 -27.23
CA GLU A 664 -11.80 -16.42 -28.11
C GLU A 664 -12.48 -17.59 -27.39
N PRO A 665 -11.75 -18.45 -26.63
CA PRO A 665 -12.38 -19.58 -25.94
C PRO A 665 -13.43 -19.13 -24.91
N VAL A 666 -13.21 -17.99 -24.26
CA VAL A 666 -14.13 -17.42 -23.27
C VAL A 666 -15.43 -16.94 -23.92
N ILE A 667 -15.32 -16.22 -25.03
CA ILE A 667 -16.46 -15.71 -25.80
C ILE A 667 -17.28 -16.90 -26.35
N GLU A 668 -16.61 -17.93 -26.85
CA GLU A 668 -17.27 -19.13 -27.38
C GLU A 668 -17.99 -19.92 -26.29
N ALA A 669 -17.36 -20.09 -25.12
CA ALA A 669 -17.99 -20.75 -23.96
C ALA A 669 -19.26 -20.01 -23.50
N GLU A 670 -19.20 -18.68 -23.41
CA GLU A 670 -20.36 -17.87 -23.03
C GLU A 670 -21.48 -17.93 -24.10
N ARG A 671 -21.12 -17.93 -25.38
CA ARG A 671 -22.09 -18.08 -26.48
C ARG A 671 -22.84 -19.41 -26.37
N GLN A 672 -22.12 -20.50 -26.15
CA GLN A 672 -22.71 -21.83 -25.96
C GLN A 672 -23.59 -21.89 -24.71
N ARG A 673 -23.21 -21.19 -23.63
CA ARG A 673 -24.04 -21.10 -22.40
C ARG A 673 -25.37 -20.41 -22.70
N ILE A 674 -25.36 -19.26 -23.38
CA ILE A 674 -26.56 -18.50 -23.74
C ILE A 674 -27.50 -19.30 -24.65
N GLU A 675 -26.95 -20.08 -25.60
CA GLU A 675 -27.75 -20.92 -26.50
C GLU A 675 -28.50 -22.06 -25.79
N LYS A 676 -28.07 -22.44 -24.58
CA LYS A 676 -28.73 -23.47 -23.75
C LYS A 676 -29.89 -22.95 -22.91
N ILE A 677 -30.03 -21.64 -22.69
CA ILE A 677 -31.06 -21.02 -21.83
C ILE A 677 -32.40 -20.88 -22.60
N ARG A 678 -32.92 -21.98 -23.15
CA ARG A 678 -34.18 -21.97 -23.92
C ARG A 678 -35.36 -21.48 -23.11
#